data_AF-A0A534NVM7-F1
#
_entry.id   AF-A0A534NVM7-F1
#
_cell.length_a   1.000
_cell.length_b   1.000
_cell.length_c   1.000
_cell.angle_alpha   90.00
_cell.angle_beta   90.00
_cell.angle_gamma   90.00
#
_symmetry.space_group_name_H-M   'P 1'
#
loop_
_entity.id
_entity.type
_entity.pdbx_description
1 polymer ?
#
loop_
_entity_poly.entity_id
_entity_poly.type
_entity_poly.pdbx_seq_one_letter_code
_entity_poly.pdbx_strand_id
1 'polypeptide(L)'
;MRKSVDQLFMQPPLSGTRASVAIVSLEDGSTVYMHDGDAALNPASNTKLITAAAALLRLGPEFRFSTEMLAERAPDKRGRVGTLYVRGRGDPSLTTERLTGMARDLFHRGVRSVADLVVDDSYFDAEKWGPGWEQESSDKAYAAPVGALSLNHNTVAIYVRPGDRAGMPAKVELEPEASGFFRLSAQVATVRTNGRRKIRPHTFEVQGGTTVTVEGRLPAGGDPMLFYRRVTEPGLYFGHTFRAVLAQNGIRVTGRVRRAVAPAAAYPVASYDSEELADIVRDMNKVSSNFIAEMLLKTLGAELRGAPGTWAKGIDVTQDLLAELGLPRGSYQLKNGSGLNDTNRFSAHQMVTLLTAIWKRFPVAAEFVSSLGIAARDGTLRLRMEGTDAAGRLRAKTGTLDRVTALSGFVQSVGGERFAFSILVNDWTGRSSPVVSSIDRLGGLIASVGAPEGGNREVLAGLAPVELPPTEQRTRIAAYAAMAQRAEKKNLALLRTALRIEHDPLVRAMAADALYRSDPDGGGGALLEALPSSPELFARLRSVTRDLALPVPAVSSLLDLAVDGSAEALARLLAFAPLTRAPQRDDALYTVLSDGLVEVADASAEEFVAAVRAAPADQAQALVELLAEGISRADLEPDDTPVAQLLRSANPMEVP
;
A
#
# COMPACT_ATOMS: atom_id res chain seq x y z
N MET A 1 -11.61 -4.76 30.86
CA MET A 1 -10.59 -4.93 29.80
C MET A 1 -10.20 -6.39 29.59
N ARG A 2 -9.43 -7.06 30.48
CA ARG A 2 -8.91 -8.43 30.26
C ARG A 2 -9.94 -9.43 29.71
N LYS A 3 -11.06 -9.60 30.41
CA LYS A 3 -12.18 -10.46 29.98
C LYS A 3 -12.71 -10.14 28.58
N SER A 4 -12.76 -8.87 28.21
CA SER A 4 -13.24 -8.43 26.88
C SER A 4 -12.24 -8.77 25.78
N VAL A 5 -10.94 -8.66 26.06
CA VAL A 5 -9.88 -9.07 25.14
C VAL A 5 -9.91 -10.58 24.95
N ASP A 6 -10.00 -11.35 26.03
CA ASP A 6 -10.11 -12.82 25.97
C ASP A 6 -11.33 -13.26 25.16
N GLN A 7 -12.47 -12.58 25.34
CA GLN A 7 -13.69 -12.86 24.59
C GLN A 7 -13.55 -12.62 23.09
N LEU A 8 -12.78 -11.61 22.65
CA LEU A 8 -12.53 -11.37 21.24
C LEU A 8 -11.74 -12.52 20.60
N PHE A 9 -10.76 -13.09 21.30
CA PHE A 9 -9.97 -14.24 20.80
C PHE A 9 -10.74 -15.56 20.78
N MET A 10 -11.82 -15.68 21.57
CA MET A 10 -12.69 -16.86 21.56
C MET A 10 -13.73 -16.84 20.42
N GLN A 11 -13.84 -15.75 19.66
CA GLN A 11 -14.87 -15.58 18.63
C GLN A 11 -14.26 -15.42 17.23
N PRO A 12 -14.93 -15.88 16.16
CA PRO A 12 -14.55 -15.51 14.81
C PRO A 12 -14.55 -13.98 14.65
N PRO A 13 -13.58 -13.41 13.91
CA PRO A 13 -12.61 -14.07 13.04
C PRO A 13 -11.29 -14.44 13.74
N LEU A 14 -11.11 -14.16 15.04
CA LEU A 14 -9.86 -14.40 15.76
C LEU A 14 -9.73 -15.82 16.32
N SER A 15 -10.85 -16.52 16.50
CA SER A 15 -10.85 -17.92 16.93
C SER A 15 -10.05 -18.79 15.98
N GLY A 16 -9.03 -19.50 16.49
CA GLY A 16 -8.18 -20.40 15.71
C GLY A 16 -7.03 -19.72 14.95
N THR A 17 -6.87 -18.41 15.10
CA THR A 17 -5.70 -17.68 14.59
C THR A 17 -4.51 -17.81 15.55
N ARG A 18 -3.30 -17.55 15.06
CA ARG A 18 -2.12 -17.38 15.93
C ARG A 18 -2.02 -15.91 16.32
N ALA A 19 -2.18 -15.62 17.60
CA ALA A 19 -2.09 -14.26 18.12
C ALA A 19 -0.98 -14.14 19.17
N SER A 20 -0.29 -13.00 19.18
CA SER A 20 0.61 -12.60 20.25
C SER A 20 0.24 -11.19 20.66
N VAL A 21 -0.08 -10.98 21.94
CA VAL A 21 -0.51 -9.70 22.49
C VAL A 21 0.23 -9.39 23.78
N ALA A 22 0.70 -8.16 23.91
CA ALA A 22 1.25 -7.63 25.14
C ALA A 22 0.83 -6.17 25.33
N ILE A 23 0.45 -5.80 26.55
CA ILE A 23 0.09 -4.44 26.97
C ILE A 23 0.81 -4.14 28.28
N VAL A 24 1.58 -3.06 28.31
CA VAL A 24 2.41 -2.64 29.44
C VAL A 24 2.09 -1.20 29.81
N SER A 25 1.96 -0.91 31.10
CA SER A 25 1.82 0.46 31.60
C SER A 25 3.14 1.21 31.45
N LEU A 26 3.08 2.42 30.91
CA LEU A 26 4.25 3.29 30.79
C LEU A 26 4.56 4.05 32.08
N GLU A 27 3.67 4.04 33.06
CA GLU A 27 3.87 4.73 34.34
C GLU A 27 4.77 3.91 35.27
N ASP A 28 4.52 2.61 35.40
CA ASP A 28 5.26 1.72 36.31
C ASP A 28 5.96 0.53 35.64
N GLY A 29 5.70 0.30 34.34
CA GLY A 29 6.27 -0.83 33.59
C GLY A 29 5.57 -2.17 33.83
N SER A 30 4.44 -2.20 34.53
CA SER A 30 3.70 -3.42 34.83
C SER A 30 2.99 -4.01 33.59
N THR A 31 2.95 -5.34 33.51
CA THR A 31 2.21 -6.04 32.46
C THR A 31 0.71 -6.04 32.75
N VAL A 32 -0.02 -5.24 31.98
CA VAL A 32 -1.47 -5.04 32.12
C VAL A 32 -2.25 -6.17 31.46
N TYR A 33 -1.72 -6.75 30.39
CA TYR A 33 -2.31 -7.92 29.72
C TYR A 33 -1.26 -8.63 28.85
N MET A 34 -1.38 -9.94 28.74
CA MET A 34 -0.57 -10.75 27.85
C MET A 34 -1.36 -11.97 27.38
N HIS A 35 -1.28 -12.26 26.08
CA HIS A 35 -1.85 -13.46 25.45
C HIS A 35 -0.80 -13.99 24.47
N ASP A 36 -0.26 -15.19 24.73
CA ASP A 36 0.84 -15.78 23.97
C ASP A 36 1.95 -14.77 23.62
N GLY A 37 2.28 -13.92 24.61
CA GLY A 37 3.12 -12.73 24.41
C GLY A 37 4.54 -13.03 23.93
N ASP A 38 5.02 -14.25 24.15
CA ASP A 38 6.35 -14.73 23.73
C ASP A 38 6.31 -15.53 22.42
N ALA A 39 5.13 -15.74 21.83
CA ALA A 39 5.02 -16.41 20.54
C ALA A 39 5.65 -15.55 19.43
N ALA A 40 6.69 -16.07 18.79
CA ALA A 40 7.35 -15.41 17.67
C ALA A 40 6.48 -15.51 16.40
N LEU A 41 5.98 -14.36 15.95
CA LEU A 41 5.08 -14.22 14.81
C LEU A 41 5.69 -13.30 13.75
N ASN A 42 5.19 -13.35 12.52
CA ASN A 42 5.55 -12.39 11.50
C ASN A 42 4.96 -11.01 11.88
N PRO A 43 5.80 -9.98 12.13
CA PRO A 43 5.33 -8.65 12.54
C PRO A 43 4.92 -7.76 11.36
N ALA A 44 5.11 -8.21 10.11
CA ALA A 44 5.02 -7.39 8.91
C ALA A 44 5.74 -6.03 9.10
N SER A 45 5.11 -4.94 8.66
CA SER A 45 5.64 -3.57 8.76
C SER A 45 5.86 -3.05 10.18
N ASN A 46 5.49 -3.77 11.24
CA ASN A 46 5.90 -3.39 12.59
C ASN A 46 7.41 -3.59 12.79
N THR A 47 8.09 -4.34 11.92
CA THR A 47 9.57 -4.35 11.81
C THR A 47 10.13 -2.92 11.69
N LYS A 48 9.43 -2.01 11.03
CA LYS A 48 9.89 -0.62 10.86
C LYS A 48 10.02 0.13 12.18
N LEU A 49 9.33 -0.29 13.25
CA LEU A 49 9.54 0.25 14.59
C LEU A 49 10.95 -0.05 15.10
N ILE A 50 11.48 -1.24 14.79
CA ILE A 50 12.85 -1.65 15.13
C ILE A 50 13.85 -0.83 14.32
N THR A 51 13.63 -0.72 13.00
CA THR A 51 14.49 0.07 12.11
C THR A 51 14.49 1.56 12.49
N ALA A 52 13.33 2.13 12.80
CA ALA A 52 13.20 3.51 13.27
C ALA A 52 13.96 3.73 14.59
N ALA A 53 13.79 2.82 15.56
CA ALA A 53 14.50 2.89 16.83
C ALA A 53 16.02 2.82 16.63
N ALA A 54 16.50 1.90 15.78
CA ALA A 54 17.92 1.76 15.44
C ALA A 54 18.47 3.03 14.78
N ALA A 55 17.78 3.55 13.77
CA ALA A 55 18.18 4.77 13.08
C ALA A 55 18.26 5.97 14.04
N LEU A 56 17.20 6.25 14.79
CA LEU A 56 17.15 7.40 15.70
C LEU A 56 18.15 7.30 16.86
N LEU A 57 18.31 6.11 17.47
CA LEU A 57 19.20 5.94 18.62
C LEU A 57 20.68 5.88 18.25
N ARG A 58 21.02 5.51 17.01
CA ARG A 58 22.41 5.34 16.58
C ARG A 58 22.95 6.50 15.75
N LEU A 59 22.11 7.12 14.93
CA LEU A 59 22.51 8.24 14.07
C LEU A 59 22.11 9.60 14.65
N GLY A 60 21.06 9.64 15.46
CA GLY A 60 20.47 10.88 15.99
C GLY A 60 19.36 11.44 15.10
N PRO A 61 18.31 12.05 15.67
CA PRO A 61 17.19 12.61 14.91
C PRO A 61 17.60 13.72 13.92
N GLU A 62 18.69 14.43 14.20
CA GLU A 62 19.27 15.51 13.42
C GLU A 62 20.13 15.04 12.24
N PHE A 63 20.40 13.73 12.13
CA PHE A 63 21.21 13.17 11.06
C PHE A 63 20.66 13.55 9.69
N ARG A 64 21.57 13.90 8.77
CA ARG A 64 21.23 14.21 7.37
C ARG A 64 22.10 13.40 6.43
N PHE A 65 21.48 12.94 5.36
CA PHE A 65 22.15 12.29 4.24
C PHE A 65 22.74 13.34 3.32
N SER A 66 23.87 13.04 2.69
CA SER A 66 24.56 13.98 1.80
C SER A 66 24.59 13.48 0.35
N THR A 67 24.35 14.39 -0.59
CA THR A 67 24.55 14.18 -2.03
C THR A 67 25.59 15.16 -2.53
N GLU A 68 26.74 14.65 -2.96
CA GLU A 68 27.92 15.45 -3.29
C GLU A 68 28.07 15.60 -4.80
N MET A 69 28.27 16.83 -5.27
CA MET A 69 28.62 17.17 -6.65
C MET A 69 30.11 17.42 -6.73
N LEU A 70 30.84 16.58 -7.46
CA LEU A 70 32.29 16.62 -7.57
C LEU A 70 32.70 16.73 -9.04
N ALA A 71 33.87 17.28 -9.31
CA ALA A 71 34.40 17.38 -10.66
C ALA A 71 35.88 17.00 -10.69
N GLU A 72 36.43 16.72 -11.86
CA GLU A 72 37.89 16.54 -12.01
C GLU A 72 38.67 17.80 -11.60
N ARG A 73 38.06 18.97 -11.77
CA ARG A 73 38.60 20.31 -11.49
C ARG A 73 37.47 21.32 -11.36
N ALA A 74 37.77 22.50 -10.81
CA ALA A 74 36.83 23.62 -10.77
C ALA A 74 36.30 23.98 -12.17
N PRO A 75 35.05 24.49 -12.30
CA PRO A 75 34.53 25.00 -13.56
C PRO A 75 35.46 26.04 -14.19
N ASP A 76 35.68 25.97 -15.51
CA ASP A 76 36.52 26.96 -16.20
C ASP A 76 35.85 28.35 -16.30
N LYS A 77 36.55 29.34 -16.85
CA LYS A 77 36.03 30.72 -17.02
C LYS A 77 34.73 30.82 -17.84
N ARG A 78 34.38 29.78 -18.59
CA ARG A 78 33.14 29.68 -19.38
C ARG A 78 32.09 28.79 -18.71
N GLY A 79 32.35 28.31 -17.50
CA GLY A 79 31.46 27.42 -16.76
C GLY A 79 31.49 25.97 -17.23
N ARG A 80 32.54 25.55 -17.94
CA ARG A 80 32.65 24.17 -18.46
C ARG A 80 33.24 23.27 -17.38
N VAL A 81 32.56 22.14 -17.17
CA VAL A 81 32.99 21.01 -16.33
C VAL A 81 33.25 19.83 -17.26
N GLY A 82 34.34 19.10 -17.03
CA GLY A 82 34.63 17.84 -17.73
C GLY A 82 33.65 16.75 -17.26
N THR A 83 34.11 15.84 -16.40
CA THR A 83 33.22 14.93 -15.69
C THR A 83 32.65 15.59 -14.43
N LEU A 84 31.32 15.56 -14.29
CA LEU A 84 30.62 15.81 -13.05
C LEU A 84 30.27 14.45 -12.42
N TYR A 85 30.83 14.17 -11.26
CA TYR A 85 30.48 13.03 -10.44
C TYR A 85 29.39 13.45 -9.46
N VAL A 86 28.32 12.67 -9.37
CA VAL A 86 27.32 12.80 -8.31
C VAL A 86 27.49 11.61 -7.40
N ARG A 87 27.88 11.84 -6.16
CA ARG A 87 28.07 10.78 -5.16
C ARG A 87 26.94 10.84 -4.15
N GLY A 88 26.13 9.79 -4.12
CA GLY A 88 25.02 9.69 -3.18
C GLY A 88 25.42 8.91 -1.95
N ARG A 89 25.02 9.39 -0.77
CA ARG A 89 25.20 8.69 0.51
C ARG A 89 23.89 8.16 1.08
N GLY A 90 23.01 7.68 0.20
CA GLY A 90 21.79 6.98 0.61
C GLY A 90 20.61 7.88 1.01
N ASP A 91 20.54 9.13 0.55
CA ASP A 91 19.38 10.01 0.79
C ASP A 91 18.10 9.37 0.21
N PRO A 92 17.12 8.95 1.06
CA PRO A 92 15.89 8.34 0.58
C PRO A 92 14.80 9.36 0.24
N SER A 93 15.00 10.67 0.50
CA SER A 93 14.01 11.74 0.31
C SER A 93 14.32 12.65 -0.88
N LEU A 94 15.20 12.23 -1.79
CA LEU A 94 15.44 12.97 -3.03
C LEU A 94 14.24 12.89 -3.96
N THR A 95 13.79 14.05 -4.41
CA THR A 95 12.70 14.20 -5.39
C THR A 95 13.14 14.99 -6.62
N THR A 96 12.37 14.91 -7.71
CA THR A 96 12.62 15.72 -8.93
C THR A 96 12.64 17.22 -8.63
N GLU A 97 11.81 17.69 -7.71
CA GLU A 97 11.76 19.08 -7.27
C GLU A 97 13.07 19.49 -6.59
N ARG A 98 13.59 18.65 -5.68
CA ARG A 98 14.91 18.89 -5.04
C ARG A 98 16.03 18.87 -6.07
N LEU A 99 16.01 17.96 -7.05
CA LEU A 99 16.99 17.97 -8.16
C LEU A 99 16.95 19.26 -8.98
N THR A 100 15.76 19.82 -9.20
CA THR A 100 15.60 21.10 -9.88
C THR A 100 16.26 22.22 -9.09
N GLY A 101 16.09 22.23 -7.76
CA GLY A 101 16.82 23.14 -6.86
C GLY A 101 18.34 22.99 -6.97
N MET A 102 18.86 21.76 -6.94
CA MET A 102 20.29 21.48 -7.09
C MET A 102 20.84 21.96 -8.45
N ALA A 103 20.13 21.69 -9.54
CA ALA A 103 20.53 22.13 -10.88
C ALA A 103 20.59 23.66 -11.00
N ARG A 104 19.62 24.37 -10.40
CA ARG A 104 19.62 25.84 -10.35
C ARG A 104 20.78 26.38 -9.54
N ASP A 105 21.06 25.78 -8.38
CA ASP A 105 22.22 26.17 -7.56
C ASP A 105 23.55 25.98 -8.32
N LEU A 106 23.74 24.83 -9.00
CA LEU A 106 24.90 24.61 -9.87
C LEU A 106 25.01 25.67 -10.98
N PHE A 107 23.89 26.07 -11.58
CA PHE A 107 23.86 27.13 -12.58
C PHE A 107 24.29 28.47 -11.96
N HIS A 108 23.79 28.83 -10.78
CA HIS A 108 24.19 30.06 -10.09
C HIS A 108 25.65 30.04 -9.62
N ARG A 109 26.24 28.86 -9.37
CA ARG A 109 27.68 28.66 -9.11
C ARG A 109 28.55 28.77 -10.36
N GLY A 110 27.96 29.02 -11.52
CA GLY A 110 28.67 29.25 -12.77
C GLY A 110 28.83 28.03 -13.66
N VAL A 111 28.25 26.87 -13.32
CA VAL A 111 28.24 25.72 -14.22
C VAL A 111 27.31 26.02 -15.42
N ARG A 112 27.79 25.76 -16.63
CA ARG A 112 27.08 25.99 -17.90
C ARG A 112 27.04 24.76 -18.79
N SER A 113 28.07 23.91 -18.72
CA SER A 113 28.06 22.64 -19.42
C SER A 113 28.89 21.58 -18.70
N VAL A 114 28.46 20.33 -18.83
CA VAL A 114 29.12 19.13 -18.32
C VAL A 114 29.42 18.22 -19.51
N ALA A 115 30.65 17.71 -19.61
CA ALA A 115 30.98 16.72 -20.64
C ALA A 115 30.33 15.38 -20.31
N ASP A 116 30.66 14.76 -19.18
CA ASP A 116 30.07 13.47 -18.76
C ASP A 116 29.45 13.57 -17.37
N LEU A 117 28.34 12.86 -17.15
CA LEU A 117 27.70 12.72 -15.85
C LEU A 117 27.97 11.32 -15.30
N VAL A 118 28.67 11.24 -14.19
CA VAL A 118 28.98 9.99 -13.51
C VAL A 118 28.16 9.90 -12.23
N VAL A 119 27.46 8.79 -12.06
CA VAL A 119 26.78 8.46 -10.80
C VAL A 119 27.66 7.52 -9.98
N ASP A 120 28.00 7.94 -8.77
CA ASP A 120 28.75 7.18 -7.78
C ASP A 120 27.77 6.73 -6.68
N ASP A 121 27.28 5.51 -6.83
CA ASP A 121 26.40 4.81 -5.90
C ASP A 121 27.17 3.79 -5.04
N SER A 122 28.50 3.93 -4.90
CA SER A 122 29.36 2.97 -4.19
C SER A 122 29.28 3.02 -2.65
N TYR A 123 28.52 3.97 -2.10
CA TYR A 123 28.28 4.06 -0.67
C TYR A 123 27.48 2.86 -0.13
N PHE A 124 26.66 2.23 -0.97
CA PHE A 124 26.05 0.92 -0.71
C PHE A 124 26.65 -0.16 -1.61
N ASP A 125 26.43 -1.43 -1.26
CA ASP A 125 26.74 -2.54 -2.15
C ASP A 125 25.81 -2.55 -3.38
N ALA A 126 26.17 -3.37 -4.38
CA ALA A 126 25.41 -3.48 -5.63
C ALA A 126 24.11 -4.28 -5.50
N GLU A 127 23.82 -4.84 -4.32
CA GLU A 127 22.63 -5.67 -4.07
C GLU A 127 21.39 -4.78 -3.97
N LYS A 128 20.47 -4.89 -4.93
CA LYS A 128 19.30 -4.00 -5.03
C LYS A 128 18.07 -4.54 -4.29
N TRP A 129 18.04 -5.85 -4.08
CA TRP A 129 16.91 -6.60 -3.55
C TRP A 129 17.29 -7.19 -2.18
N GLY A 130 16.52 -6.84 -1.15
CA GLY A 130 16.80 -7.28 0.21
C GLY A 130 16.34 -8.72 0.46
N PRO A 131 16.77 -9.33 1.58
CA PRO A 131 16.28 -10.65 1.96
C PRO A 131 14.74 -10.70 2.01
N GLY A 132 14.15 -11.71 1.36
CA GLY A 132 12.71 -11.89 1.23
C GLY A 132 12.15 -11.45 -0.13
N TRP A 133 12.83 -10.59 -0.88
CA TRP A 133 12.33 -10.11 -2.19
C TRP A 133 12.23 -11.22 -3.24
N GLU A 134 12.90 -12.35 -3.06
CA GLU A 134 12.71 -13.54 -3.91
C GLU A 134 11.28 -14.10 -3.86
N GLN A 135 10.50 -13.73 -2.84
CA GLN A 135 9.08 -14.06 -2.69
C GLN A 135 8.15 -13.01 -3.35
N GLU A 136 8.71 -11.92 -3.88
CA GLU A 136 7.96 -10.81 -4.46
C GLU A 136 8.10 -10.79 -5.99
N SER A 137 7.00 -11.02 -6.69
CA SER A 137 6.93 -10.93 -8.16
C SER A 137 6.39 -9.59 -8.65
N SER A 138 5.89 -8.74 -7.76
CA SER A 138 5.30 -7.46 -8.11
C SER A 138 6.35 -6.39 -8.45
N ASP A 139 5.92 -5.47 -9.29
CA ASP A 139 6.65 -4.27 -9.68
C ASP A 139 6.02 -2.99 -9.10
N LYS A 140 5.13 -3.16 -8.12
CA LYS A 140 4.54 -2.05 -7.36
C LYS A 140 5.61 -1.27 -6.61
N ALA A 141 5.29 -0.02 -6.31
CA ALA A 141 6.15 0.92 -5.60
C ALA A 141 6.72 0.38 -4.27
N TYR A 142 5.96 -0.41 -3.52
CA TYR A 142 6.44 -0.96 -2.24
C TYR A 142 7.56 -1.99 -2.39
N ALA A 143 7.76 -2.51 -3.61
CA ALA A 143 8.82 -3.45 -3.97
C ALA A 143 9.99 -2.73 -4.66
N ALA A 144 10.11 -1.41 -4.56
CA ALA A 144 11.19 -0.66 -5.20
C ALA A 144 12.59 -1.11 -4.73
N PRO A 145 13.58 -1.19 -5.63
CA PRO A 145 14.96 -1.52 -5.27
C PRO A 145 15.60 -0.40 -4.45
N VAL A 146 16.67 -0.73 -3.71
CA VAL A 146 17.49 0.24 -2.99
C VAL A 146 18.77 0.59 -3.75
N GLY A 147 19.29 1.79 -3.51
CA GLY A 147 20.57 2.24 -4.06
C GLY A 147 21.03 3.54 -3.42
N ALA A 148 22.34 3.74 -3.28
CA ALA A 148 22.89 4.92 -2.60
C ALA A 148 22.59 6.25 -3.32
N LEU A 149 22.29 6.21 -4.61
CA LEU A 149 21.62 7.27 -5.36
C LEU A 149 20.23 6.81 -5.74
N SER A 150 19.24 7.38 -5.06
CA SER A 150 17.83 7.09 -5.27
C SER A 150 17.06 8.38 -5.57
N LEU A 151 15.95 8.27 -6.28
CA LEU A 151 15.11 9.41 -6.67
C LEU A 151 13.65 8.99 -6.66
N ASN A 152 12.75 9.82 -6.12
CA ASN A 152 11.30 9.56 -6.09
C ASN A 152 10.97 8.16 -5.55
N HIS A 153 11.67 7.76 -4.48
CA HIS A 153 11.59 6.42 -3.87
C HIS A 153 11.87 5.25 -4.84
N ASN A 154 12.67 5.51 -5.89
CA ASN A 154 12.94 4.58 -7.00
C ASN A 154 11.67 4.11 -7.70
N THR A 155 10.74 5.05 -7.89
CA THR A 155 9.51 4.83 -8.64
C THR A 155 9.35 5.84 -9.77
N VAL A 156 8.61 5.43 -10.80
CA VAL A 156 8.17 6.27 -11.90
C VAL A 156 6.65 6.39 -11.86
N ALA A 157 6.14 7.59 -12.11
CA ALA A 157 4.72 7.84 -12.32
C ALA A 157 4.36 7.56 -13.78
N ILE A 158 3.28 6.80 -13.99
CA ILE A 158 2.74 6.45 -15.30
C ILE A 158 1.33 7.05 -15.40
N TYR A 159 1.20 8.10 -16.19
CA TYR A 159 -0.08 8.73 -16.50
C TYR A 159 -0.69 8.07 -17.73
N VAL A 160 -1.96 7.68 -17.65
CA VAL A 160 -2.69 7.04 -18.75
C VAL A 160 -4.00 7.81 -18.97
N ARG A 161 -4.19 8.37 -20.17
CA ARG A 161 -5.37 9.16 -20.53
C ARG A 161 -6.06 8.58 -21.75
N PRO A 162 -7.40 8.48 -21.81
CA PRO A 162 -8.07 8.04 -23.02
C PRO A 162 -7.73 8.96 -24.20
N GLY A 163 -7.75 8.38 -25.41
CA GLY A 163 -7.76 9.13 -26.65
C GLY A 163 -9.08 9.86 -26.84
N ASP A 164 -9.15 10.71 -27.87
CA ASP A 164 -10.26 11.65 -28.03
C ASP A 164 -11.61 10.96 -28.31
N ARG A 165 -11.60 9.71 -28.82
CA ARG A 165 -12.80 8.90 -29.09
C ARG A 165 -12.51 7.41 -29.03
N ALA A 166 -13.57 6.61 -28.90
CA ALA A 166 -13.47 5.15 -28.97
C ALA A 166 -12.76 4.68 -30.26
N GLY A 167 -11.90 3.67 -30.13
CA GLY A 167 -11.04 3.15 -31.20
C GLY A 167 -9.69 3.85 -31.35
N MET A 168 -9.47 5.01 -30.72
CA MET A 168 -8.16 5.67 -30.69
C MET A 168 -7.25 5.09 -29.60
N PRO A 169 -5.92 5.09 -29.79
CA PRO A 169 -4.99 4.74 -28.71
C PRO A 169 -5.06 5.76 -27.57
N ALA A 170 -4.87 5.29 -26.33
CA ALA A 170 -4.69 6.15 -25.18
C ALA A 170 -3.31 6.84 -25.20
N LYS A 171 -3.19 7.96 -24.49
CA LYS A 171 -1.94 8.70 -24.29
C LYS A 171 -1.30 8.21 -23.00
N VAL A 172 -0.03 7.79 -23.06
CA VAL A 172 0.74 7.31 -21.91
C VAL A 172 1.98 8.17 -21.74
N GLU A 173 2.16 8.71 -20.54
CA GLU A 173 3.26 9.62 -20.19
C GLU A 173 3.97 9.10 -18.93
N LEU A 174 5.30 9.23 -18.89
CA LEU A 174 6.13 8.90 -17.74
C LEU A 174 6.63 10.18 -17.09
N GLU A 175 6.56 10.27 -15.77
CA GLU A 175 7.06 11.41 -15.00
C GLU A 175 7.98 10.94 -13.85
N PRO A 176 9.21 11.49 -13.73
CA PRO A 176 9.86 12.41 -14.66
C PRO A 176 10.25 11.73 -15.98
N GLU A 177 10.23 12.47 -17.08
CA GLU A 177 10.76 12.00 -18.36
C GLU A 177 12.29 11.89 -18.29
N ALA A 178 12.82 10.67 -18.19
CA ALA A 178 14.24 10.39 -18.20
C ALA A 178 14.68 9.84 -19.57
N SER A 179 14.94 10.73 -20.54
CA SER A 179 15.26 10.32 -21.92
C SER A 179 16.49 9.39 -21.96
N GLY A 180 16.35 8.27 -22.65
CA GLY A 180 17.38 7.24 -22.78
C GLY A 180 17.47 6.22 -21.63
N PHE A 181 16.66 6.37 -20.58
CA PHE A 181 16.54 5.38 -19.50
C PHE A 181 15.31 4.49 -19.65
N PHE A 182 14.17 5.08 -20.00
CA PHE A 182 12.92 4.36 -20.18
C PHE A 182 12.72 3.88 -21.61
N ARG A 183 12.14 2.67 -21.75
CA ARG A 183 11.52 2.21 -22.99
C ARG A 183 10.03 2.02 -22.74
N LEU A 184 9.18 2.82 -23.38
CA LEU A 184 7.73 2.75 -23.21
C LEU A 184 7.09 1.98 -24.38
N SER A 185 6.30 0.98 -24.06
CA SER A 185 5.39 0.32 -25.00
C SER A 185 3.97 0.39 -24.44
N ALA A 186 3.07 1.04 -25.17
CA ALA A 186 1.68 1.23 -24.74
C ALA A 186 0.72 0.62 -25.75
N GLN A 187 -0.07 -0.34 -25.30
CA GLN A 187 -1.16 -0.99 -26.02
C GLN A 187 -2.45 -0.80 -25.25
N VAL A 188 -2.91 0.45 -25.20
CA VAL A 188 -4.11 0.84 -24.47
C VAL A 188 -5.14 1.40 -25.43
N ALA A 189 -6.29 0.73 -25.52
CA ALA A 189 -7.39 1.14 -26.38
C ALA A 189 -8.35 2.10 -25.68
N THR A 190 -8.82 3.12 -26.38
CA THR A 190 -9.95 3.92 -25.91
C THR A 190 -11.24 3.19 -26.29
N VAL A 191 -12.09 2.88 -25.32
CA VAL A 191 -13.40 2.25 -25.54
C VAL A 191 -14.54 3.25 -25.38
N ARG A 192 -15.77 2.78 -25.61
CA ARG A 192 -16.98 3.61 -25.42
C ARG A 192 -17.08 4.13 -23.98
N THR A 193 -17.81 5.22 -23.79
CA THR A 193 -17.96 5.91 -22.50
C THR A 193 -18.51 5.02 -21.38
N ASN A 194 -19.25 3.96 -21.72
CA ASN A 194 -19.82 2.99 -20.79
C ASN A 194 -18.98 1.71 -20.62
N GLY A 195 -17.86 1.56 -21.32
CA GLY A 195 -17.01 0.38 -21.20
C GLY A 195 -16.21 0.36 -19.90
N ARG A 196 -15.93 -0.83 -19.36
CA ARG A 196 -15.11 -0.96 -18.15
C ARG A 196 -13.64 -0.73 -18.45
N ARG A 197 -13.02 0.10 -17.63
CA ARG A 197 -11.58 0.36 -17.67
C ARG A 197 -10.81 -0.86 -17.16
N LYS A 198 -9.60 -1.04 -17.70
CA LYS A 198 -8.59 -1.95 -17.17
C LYS A 198 -7.24 -1.48 -17.63
N ILE A 199 -6.31 -1.24 -16.71
CA ILE A 199 -4.95 -0.86 -17.08
C ILE A 199 -3.96 -1.72 -16.31
N ARG A 200 -3.05 -2.35 -17.03
CA ARG A 200 -1.97 -3.18 -16.50
C ARG A 200 -0.64 -2.54 -16.87
N PRO A 201 -0.10 -1.63 -16.04
CA PRO A 201 1.26 -1.16 -16.20
C PRO A 201 2.22 -2.18 -15.58
N HIS A 202 3.23 -2.57 -16.35
CA HIS A 202 4.29 -3.45 -15.91
C HIS A 202 5.68 -2.84 -16.18
N THR A 203 6.64 -3.10 -15.30
CA THR A 203 8.03 -2.62 -15.41
C THR A 203 9.03 -3.74 -15.15
N PHE A 204 10.04 -3.82 -16.02
CA PHE A 204 11.11 -4.81 -15.95
C PHE A 204 12.40 -4.28 -16.56
N GLU A 205 13.51 -4.98 -16.31
CA GLU A 205 14.82 -4.53 -16.76
C GLU A 205 15.11 -5.02 -18.18
N VAL A 206 15.61 -4.13 -19.03
CA VAL A 206 16.20 -4.51 -20.32
C VAL A 206 17.45 -3.68 -20.53
N GLN A 207 18.61 -4.33 -20.70
CA GLN A 207 19.89 -3.67 -21.01
C GLN A 207 20.24 -2.51 -20.04
N GLY A 208 20.02 -2.68 -18.73
CA GLY A 208 20.33 -1.65 -17.73
C GLY A 208 19.42 -0.41 -17.73
N GLY A 209 18.28 -0.45 -18.45
CA GLY A 209 17.20 0.54 -18.36
C GLY A 209 15.90 -0.09 -17.88
N THR A 210 14.90 0.73 -17.59
CA THR A 210 13.55 0.26 -17.22
C THR A 210 12.64 0.26 -18.45
N THR A 211 12.16 -0.91 -18.84
CA THR A 211 11.09 -1.03 -19.82
C THR A 211 9.75 -0.92 -19.09
N VAL A 212 8.86 -0.08 -19.62
CA VAL A 212 7.48 0.11 -19.14
C VAL A 212 6.54 -0.39 -20.22
N THR A 213 5.75 -1.41 -19.93
CA THR A 213 4.61 -1.81 -20.76
C THR A 213 3.33 -1.35 -20.11
N VAL A 214 2.38 -0.88 -20.91
CA VAL A 214 1.04 -0.51 -20.44
C VAL A 214 0.02 -1.12 -21.38
N GLU A 215 -0.80 -2.02 -20.86
CA GLU A 215 -1.82 -2.73 -21.64
C GLU A 215 -3.21 -2.47 -21.07
N GLY A 216 -4.23 -2.52 -21.94
CA GLY A 216 -5.62 -2.59 -21.54
C GLY A 216 -6.52 -1.58 -22.26
N ARG A 217 -7.50 -1.04 -21.54
CA ARG A 217 -8.55 -0.18 -22.11
C ARG A 217 -9.05 0.89 -21.14
N LEU A 218 -9.46 2.04 -21.69
CA LEU A 218 -10.04 3.16 -20.95
C LEU A 218 -11.27 3.73 -21.67
N PRO A 219 -12.37 4.03 -20.96
CA PRO A 219 -13.52 4.69 -21.57
C PRO A 219 -13.18 6.11 -22.02
N ALA A 220 -13.67 6.49 -23.21
CA ALA A 220 -13.59 7.85 -23.70
C ALA A 220 -14.20 8.84 -22.70
N GLY A 221 -13.59 10.01 -22.53
CA GLY A 221 -14.03 11.02 -21.56
C GLY A 221 -13.75 10.67 -20.09
N GLY A 222 -13.10 9.54 -19.80
CA GLY A 222 -12.64 9.19 -18.46
C GLY A 222 -11.48 10.05 -17.96
N ASP A 223 -11.35 10.15 -16.63
CA ASP A 223 -10.25 10.87 -15.99
C ASP A 223 -8.88 10.19 -16.26
N PRO A 224 -7.77 10.96 -16.25
CA PRO A 224 -6.43 10.41 -16.23
C PRO A 224 -6.22 9.43 -15.06
N MET A 225 -5.62 8.29 -15.33
CA MET A 225 -5.16 7.35 -14.31
C MET A 225 -3.67 7.57 -14.02
N LEU A 226 -3.28 7.34 -12.77
CA LEU A 226 -1.89 7.46 -12.31
C LEU A 226 -1.47 6.17 -11.60
N PHE A 227 -0.38 5.58 -12.07
CA PHE A 227 0.23 4.41 -11.46
C PHE A 227 1.67 4.71 -11.05
N TYR A 228 2.09 4.21 -9.90
CA TYR A 228 3.49 4.18 -9.49
C TYR A 228 4.05 2.77 -9.65
N ARG A 229 5.18 2.66 -10.34
CA ARG A 229 5.91 1.40 -10.54
C ARG A 229 7.38 1.58 -10.22
N ARG A 230 8.02 0.51 -9.74
CA ARG A 230 9.44 0.54 -9.42
C ARG A 230 10.27 0.73 -10.68
N VAL A 231 11.38 1.45 -10.57
CA VAL A 231 12.46 1.37 -11.57
C VAL A 231 13.36 0.16 -11.27
N THR A 232 14.27 -0.15 -12.18
CA THR A 232 15.16 -1.32 -12.06
C THR A 232 16.59 -0.94 -11.70
N GLU A 233 17.01 0.28 -12.05
CA GLU A 233 18.38 0.76 -11.91
C GLU A 233 18.40 2.15 -11.24
N PRO A 234 18.34 2.24 -9.89
CA PRO A 234 18.22 3.50 -9.15
C PRO A 234 19.23 4.59 -9.53
N GLY A 235 20.53 4.25 -9.52
CA GLY A 235 21.59 5.22 -9.84
C GLY A 235 21.51 5.75 -11.27
N LEU A 236 21.20 4.91 -12.26
CA LEU A 236 21.03 5.36 -13.65
C LEU A 236 19.74 6.14 -13.83
N TYR A 237 18.65 5.75 -13.17
CA TYR A 237 17.41 6.54 -13.14
C TYR A 237 17.67 7.96 -12.63
N PHE A 238 18.38 8.09 -11.49
CA PHE A 238 18.82 9.38 -10.97
C PHE A 238 19.64 10.13 -12.03
N GLY A 239 20.67 9.51 -12.60
CA GLY A 239 21.58 10.18 -13.53
C GLY A 239 20.90 10.69 -14.80
N HIS A 240 20.02 9.88 -15.40
CA HIS A 240 19.28 10.26 -16.60
C HIS A 240 18.26 11.36 -16.31
N THR A 241 17.55 11.30 -15.18
CA THR A 241 16.65 12.37 -14.76
C THR A 241 17.42 13.65 -14.46
N PHE A 242 18.54 13.57 -13.74
CA PHE A 242 19.35 14.75 -13.41
C PHE A 242 19.92 15.39 -14.67
N ARG A 243 20.34 14.61 -15.67
CA ARG A 243 20.70 15.13 -17.00
C ARG A 243 19.57 15.95 -17.64
N ALA A 244 18.33 15.45 -17.61
CA ALA A 244 17.18 16.18 -18.15
C ALA A 244 16.91 17.47 -17.37
N VAL A 245 16.94 17.41 -16.04
CA VAL A 245 16.75 18.57 -15.15
C VAL A 245 17.84 19.62 -15.32
N LEU A 246 19.11 19.21 -15.46
CA LEU A 246 20.23 20.12 -15.77
C LEU A 246 19.97 20.86 -17.08
N ALA A 247 19.55 20.16 -18.13
CA ALA A 247 19.26 20.76 -19.43
C ALA A 247 18.10 21.77 -19.35
N GLN A 248 17.03 21.44 -18.63
CA GLN A 248 15.89 22.35 -18.39
C GLN A 248 16.31 23.63 -17.63
N ASN A 249 17.36 23.56 -16.81
CA ASN A 249 17.90 24.70 -16.06
C ASN A 249 19.14 25.33 -16.73
N GLY A 250 19.34 25.09 -18.03
CA GLY A 250 20.37 25.77 -18.83
C GLY A 250 21.79 25.21 -18.71
N ILE A 251 21.97 24.03 -18.09
CA ILE A 251 23.25 23.31 -18.04
C ILE A 251 23.24 22.16 -19.06
N ARG A 252 24.05 22.28 -20.11
CA ARG A 252 24.10 21.24 -21.16
C ARG A 252 24.98 20.07 -20.74
N VAL A 253 24.47 18.84 -20.83
CA VAL A 253 25.26 17.60 -20.70
C VAL A 253 25.49 17.00 -22.08
N THR A 254 26.73 17.01 -22.59
CA THR A 254 27.04 16.62 -23.98
C THR A 254 27.34 15.13 -24.17
N GLY A 255 27.89 14.49 -23.15
CA GLY A 255 28.34 13.10 -23.15
C GLY A 255 27.34 12.18 -22.46
N ARG A 256 27.87 11.11 -21.84
CA ARG A 256 27.06 9.98 -21.37
C ARG A 256 26.79 10.06 -19.87
N VAL A 257 25.67 9.46 -19.47
CA VAL A 257 25.39 9.09 -18.08
C VAL A 257 25.94 7.69 -17.86
N ARG A 258 26.76 7.49 -16.82
CA ARG A 258 27.32 6.17 -16.50
C ARG A 258 27.63 6.03 -15.01
N ARG A 259 27.74 4.78 -14.54
CA ARG A 259 28.24 4.47 -13.20
C ARG A 259 29.77 4.48 -13.16
N ALA A 260 30.33 5.06 -12.11
CA ALA A 260 31.73 4.89 -11.69
C ALA A 260 31.96 5.57 -10.34
N VAL A 261 33.00 5.13 -9.64
CA VAL A 261 33.43 5.74 -8.37
C VAL A 261 34.11 7.09 -8.66
N ALA A 262 33.77 8.12 -7.88
CA ALA A 262 34.43 9.41 -7.94
C ALA A 262 35.88 9.30 -7.42
N PRO A 263 36.89 9.87 -8.10
CA PRO A 263 38.25 9.90 -7.60
C PRO A 263 38.34 10.57 -6.22
N ALA A 264 39.17 10.04 -5.32
CA ALA A 264 39.35 10.61 -3.98
C ALA A 264 39.82 12.08 -4.00
N ALA A 265 40.57 12.47 -5.05
CA ALA A 265 41.05 13.83 -5.27
C ALA A 265 40.11 14.71 -6.10
N ALA A 266 38.85 14.29 -6.32
CA ALA A 266 37.88 15.09 -7.07
C ALA A 266 37.59 16.42 -6.37
N TYR A 267 37.49 17.49 -7.16
CA TYR A 267 37.19 18.84 -6.71
C TYR A 267 35.73 18.96 -6.26
N PRO A 268 35.44 19.41 -5.03
CA PRO A 268 34.06 19.60 -4.56
C PRO A 268 33.42 20.83 -5.21
N VAL A 269 32.30 20.62 -5.90
CA VAL A 269 31.51 21.71 -6.54
C VAL A 269 30.41 22.18 -5.60
N ALA A 270 29.64 21.25 -5.05
CA ALA A 270 28.55 21.49 -4.11
C ALA A 270 28.26 20.23 -3.29
N SER A 271 27.59 20.41 -2.14
CA SER A 271 27.04 19.32 -1.34
C SER A 271 25.64 19.71 -0.89
N TYR A 272 24.72 18.75 -0.91
CA TYR A 272 23.33 18.97 -0.54
C TYR A 272 22.89 17.97 0.50
N ASP A 273 22.33 18.48 1.59
CA ASP A 273 21.83 17.65 2.68
C ASP A 273 20.33 17.35 2.50
N SER A 274 19.92 16.17 2.98
CA SER A 274 18.53 15.77 3.13
C SER A 274 17.80 16.57 4.19
N GLU A 275 16.49 16.34 4.30
CA GLU A 275 15.75 16.60 5.54
C GLU A 275 16.33 15.79 6.71
N GLU A 276 15.95 16.15 7.94
CA GLU A 276 16.44 15.46 9.14
C GLU A 276 15.88 14.04 9.22
N LEU A 277 16.64 13.13 9.85
CA LEU A 277 16.25 11.74 10.01
C LEU A 277 14.89 11.60 10.71
N ALA A 278 14.55 12.50 11.62
CA ALA A 278 13.23 12.52 12.26
C ALA A 278 12.07 12.63 11.24
N ASP A 279 12.19 13.50 10.24
CA ASP A 279 11.19 13.67 9.18
C ASP A 279 11.17 12.46 8.23
N ILE A 280 12.35 11.92 7.89
CA ILE A 280 12.46 10.71 7.05
C ILE A 280 11.83 9.50 7.74
N VAL A 281 12.05 9.33 9.04
CA VAL A 281 11.43 8.26 9.85
C VAL A 281 9.93 8.48 9.97
N ARG A 282 9.47 9.73 10.10
CA ARG A 282 8.05 10.07 10.04
C ARG A 282 7.45 9.64 8.70
N ASP A 283 8.03 10.02 7.58
CA ASP A 283 7.52 9.62 6.26
C ASP A 283 7.50 8.09 6.11
N MET A 284 8.57 7.40 6.54
CA MET A 284 8.62 5.94 6.57
C MET A 284 7.44 5.35 7.33
N ASN A 285 7.17 5.83 8.55
CA ASN A 285 6.17 5.22 9.42
C ASN A 285 4.73 5.58 9.02
N LYS A 286 4.48 6.83 8.59
CA LYS A 286 3.14 7.31 8.21
C LYS A 286 2.61 6.63 6.95
N VAL A 287 3.44 6.50 5.92
CA VAL A 287 3.07 5.82 4.66
C VAL A 287 3.54 4.36 4.59
N SER A 288 4.23 3.88 5.62
CA SER A 288 4.76 2.51 5.71
C SER A 288 5.74 2.15 4.59
N SER A 289 6.62 3.08 4.21
CA SER A 289 7.55 2.91 3.09
C SER A 289 8.59 1.81 3.35
N ASN A 290 8.53 0.72 2.57
CA ASN A 290 9.55 -0.33 2.59
C ASN A 290 10.91 0.21 2.13
N PHE A 291 10.88 0.99 1.05
CA PHE A 291 12.06 1.61 0.46
C PHE A 291 12.86 2.40 1.51
N ILE A 292 12.22 3.30 2.27
CA ILE A 292 12.93 4.09 3.29
C ILE A 292 13.50 3.18 4.37
N ALA A 293 12.76 2.17 4.83
CA ALA A 293 13.23 1.26 5.87
C ALA A 293 14.51 0.50 5.46
N GLU A 294 14.58 0.00 4.23
CA GLU A 294 15.77 -0.70 3.73
C GLU A 294 16.95 0.26 3.48
N MET A 295 16.68 1.49 3.01
CA MET A 295 17.69 2.55 2.87
C MET A 295 18.30 2.91 4.23
N LEU A 296 17.49 3.10 5.28
CA LEU A 296 17.95 3.37 6.64
C LEU A 296 18.80 2.22 7.17
N LEU A 297 18.38 0.98 6.92
CA LEU A 297 19.12 -0.21 7.37
C LEU A 297 20.51 -0.29 6.73
N LYS A 298 20.64 -0.06 5.41
CA LYS A 298 21.96 -0.01 4.76
C LYS A 298 22.80 1.17 5.22
N THR A 299 22.17 2.31 5.50
CA THR A 299 22.85 3.50 6.04
C THR A 299 23.47 3.22 7.39
N LEU A 300 22.73 2.59 8.31
CA LEU A 300 23.28 2.12 9.59
C LEU A 300 24.52 1.25 9.38
N GLY A 301 24.49 0.35 8.39
CA GLY A 301 25.63 -0.47 8.03
C GLY A 301 26.82 0.34 7.49
N ALA A 302 26.59 1.32 6.62
CA ALA A 302 27.64 2.15 6.06
C ALA A 302 28.29 3.07 7.12
N GLU A 303 27.48 3.72 7.95
CA GLU A 303 27.96 4.68 8.96
C GLU A 303 28.69 3.99 10.12
N LEU A 304 28.20 2.83 10.58
CA LEU A 304 28.65 2.23 11.84
C LEU A 304 29.47 0.94 11.66
N ARG A 305 29.57 0.44 10.42
CA ARG A 305 30.42 -0.70 10.03
C ARG A 305 31.26 -0.40 8.77
N GLY A 306 31.27 0.84 8.32
CA GLY A 306 32.00 1.31 7.13
C GLY A 306 31.31 0.99 5.81
N ALA A 307 31.51 1.85 4.82
CA ALA A 307 31.04 1.64 3.45
C ALA A 307 31.78 0.46 2.76
N PRO A 308 31.15 -0.26 1.81
CA PRO A 308 29.74 -0.11 1.42
C PRO A 308 28.78 -0.59 2.51
N GLY A 309 27.66 0.10 2.66
CA GLY A 309 26.53 -0.32 3.48
C GLY A 309 25.85 -1.54 2.89
N THR A 310 25.57 -2.54 3.73
CA THR A 310 24.92 -3.80 3.34
C THR A 310 23.80 -4.12 4.33
N TRP A 311 22.84 -4.96 3.92
CA TRP A 311 21.81 -5.46 4.85
C TRP A 311 22.43 -6.17 6.06
N ALA A 312 23.45 -7.01 5.84
CA ALA A 312 24.10 -7.75 6.92
C ALA A 312 24.70 -6.80 7.97
N LYS A 313 25.39 -5.74 7.54
CA LYS A 313 25.96 -4.73 8.44
C LYS A 313 24.86 -3.95 9.18
N GLY A 314 23.80 -3.55 8.49
CA GLY A 314 22.67 -2.85 9.10
C GLY A 314 21.92 -3.68 10.14
N ILE A 315 21.69 -4.96 9.82
CA ILE A 315 21.08 -5.94 10.74
C ILE A 315 21.99 -6.13 11.96
N ASP A 316 23.30 -6.28 11.78
CA ASP A 316 24.25 -6.42 12.88
C ASP A 316 24.18 -5.24 13.87
N VAL A 317 24.18 -4.00 13.35
CA VAL A 317 24.00 -2.78 14.17
C VAL A 317 22.67 -2.78 14.92
N THR A 318 21.61 -3.21 14.24
CA THR A 318 20.26 -3.26 14.82
C THR A 318 20.17 -4.34 15.90
N GLN A 319 20.83 -5.49 15.70
CA GLN A 319 20.88 -6.59 16.66
C GLN A 319 21.68 -6.23 17.90
N ASP A 320 22.75 -5.43 17.77
CA ASP A 320 23.47 -4.87 18.93
C ASP A 320 22.55 -3.98 19.77
N LEU A 321 21.77 -3.10 19.13
CA LEU A 321 20.80 -2.29 19.85
C LEU A 321 19.78 -3.16 20.58
N LEU A 322 19.20 -4.15 19.89
CA LEU A 322 18.22 -5.03 20.51
C LEU A 322 18.82 -5.77 21.72
N ALA A 323 20.07 -6.24 21.63
CA ALA A 323 20.76 -6.88 22.75
C ALA A 323 20.97 -5.92 23.94
N GLU A 324 21.36 -4.67 23.69
CA GLU A 324 21.44 -3.61 24.73
C GLU A 324 20.09 -3.33 25.40
N LEU A 325 18.99 -3.54 24.68
CA LEU A 325 17.62 -3.40 25.20
C LEU A 325 17.09 -4.68 25.88
N GLY A 326 17.92 -5.70 26.05
CA GLY A 326 17.54 -6.96 26.72
C GLY A 326 16.90 -8.00 25.79
N LEU A 327 17.01 -7.81 24.48
CA LEU A 327 16.53 -8.75 23.46
C LEU A 327 17.74 -9.46 22.82
N PRO A 328 18.20 -10.60 23.36
CA PRO A 328 19.42 -11.25 22.90
C PRO A 328 19.30 -11.79 21.47
N ARG A 329 20.43 -11.83 20.76
CA ARG A 329 20.50 -12.46 19.43
C ARG A 329 19.97 -13.90 19.50
N GLY A 330 19.18 -14.29 18.50
CA GLY A 330 18.56 -15.61 18.43
C GLY A 330 17.20 -15.73 19.14
N SER A 331 16.78 -14.76 19.95
CA SER A 331 15.40 -14.75 20.49
C SER A 331 14.36 -14.24 19.49
N TYR A 332 14.80 -13.67 18.37
CA TYR A 332 13.98 -13.14 17.27
C TYR A 332 14.66 -13.44 15.93
N GLN A 333 13.94 -13.21 14.83
CA GLN A 333 14.47 -13.28 13.47
C GLN A 333 14.31 -11.92 12.79
N LEU A 334 15.44 -11.28 12.46
CA LEU A 334 15.51 -10.04 11.69
C LEU A 334 16.32 -10.30 10.42
N LYS A 335 15.68 -10.17 9.26
CA LYS A 335 16.24 -10.43 7.93
C LYS A 335 16.20 -9.22 7.01
N ASN A 336 15.22 -8.33 7.19
CA ASN A 336 15.14 -7.06 6.47
C ASN A 336 14.56 -5.96 7.36
N GLY A 337 14.67 -4.69 6.94
CA GLY A 337 14.27 -3.53 7.75
C GLY A 337 12.79 -3.16 7.64
N SER A 338 12.14 -3.57 6.56
CA SER A 338 10.77 -3.22 6.23
C SER A 338 9.74 -4.20 6.81
N GLY A 339 10.11 -5.45 7.02
CA GLY A 339 9.18 -6.54 7.32
C GLY A 339 8.31 -6.94 6.13
N LEU A 340 8.79 -6.71 4.91
CA LEU A 340 8.17 -7.28 3.72
C LEU A 340 8.45 -8.81 3.67
N ASN A 341 7.45 -9.55 3.18
CA ASN A 341 7.47 -11.00 2.98
C ASN A 341 7.66 -11.81 4.27
N ASP A 342 7.71 -13.14 4.14
CA ASP A 342 7.70 -14.04 5.29
C ASP A 342 9.12 -14.35 5.79
N THR A 343 9.77 -13.36 6.40
CA THR A 343 11.21 -13.47 6.78
C THR A 343 11.55 -13.04 8.21
N ASN A 344 10.73 -12.20 8.84
CA ASN A 344 10.98 -11.70 10.19
C ASN A 344 10.09 -12.41 11.21
N ARG A 345 10.57 -12.58 12.44
CA ARG A 345 9.82 -13.15 13.58
C ARG A 345 10.11 -12.38 14.85
N PHE A 346 9.07 -11.81 15.46
CA PHE A 346 9.12 -11.12 16.74
C PHE A 346 7.86 -11.46 17.55
N SER A 347 7.97 -11.46 18.88
CA SER A 347 6.82 -11.61 19.76
C SER A 347 6.26 -10.24 20.18
N ALA A 348 5.00 -10.20 20.62
CA ALA A 348 4.41 -8.96 21.13
C ALA A 348 5.16 -8.43 22.36
N HIS A 349 5.65 -9.32 23.22
CA HIS A 349 6.47 -8.95 24.38
C HIS A 349 7.78 -8.26 23.96
N GLN A 350 8.45 -8.76 22.92
CA GLN A 350 9.66 -8.12 22.38
C GLN A 350 9.36 -6.74 21.79
N MET A 351 8.25 -6.61 21.08
CA MET A 351 7.81 -5.34 20.51
C MET A 351 7.51 -4.30 21.61
N VAL A 352 6.79 -4.67 22.68
CA VAL A 352 6.55 -3.73 23.80
C VAL A 352 7.82 -3.43 24.59
N THR A 353 8.75 -4.37 24.70
CA THR A 353 10.07 -4.13 25.31
C THR A 353 10.82 -3.01 24.59
N LEU A 354 10.86 -3.06 23.25
CA LEU A 354 11.41 -1.99 22.43
C LEU A 354 10.67 -0.65 22.62
N LEU A 355 9.34 -0.67 22.58
CA LEU A 355 8.50 0.54 22.70
C LEU A 355 8.66 1.21 24.07
N THR A 356 8.69 0.44 25.16
CA THR A 356 8.91 0.95 26.51
C THR A 356 10.35 1.45 26.67
N ALA A 357 11.33 0.78 26.06
CA ALA A 357 12.71 1.22 26.09
C ALA A 357 12.88 2.58 25.40
N ILE A 358 12.33 2.76 24.19
CA ILE A 358 12.48 4.02 23.46
C ILE A 358 11.67 5.15 24.08
N TRP A 359 10.49 4.86 24.66
CA TRP A 359 9.69 5.84 25.40
C TRP A 359 10.49 6.50 26.54
N LYS A 360 11.35 5.72 27.21
CA LYS A 360 12.22 6.22 28.30
C LYS A 360 13.45 7.00 27.81
N ARG A 361 13.68 7.11 26.50
CA ARG A 361 14.84 7.83 25.91
C ARG A 361 14.44 9.23 25.50
N PHE A 362 14.50 10.17 26.44
CA PHE A 362 14.12 11.57 26.24
C PHE A 362 14.64 12.20 24.93
N PRO A 363 15.90 11.98 24.49
CA PRO A 363 16.42 12.62 23.27
C PRO A 363 15.76 12.18 21.95
N VAL A 364 15.02 11.07 21.91
CA VAL A 364 14.43 10.53 20.67
C VAL A 364 12.96 10.12 20.80
N ALA A 365 12.43 10.07 22.03
CA ALA A 365 11.09 9.56 22.29
C ALA A 365 10.01 10.37 21.57
N ALA A 366 10.16 11.70 21.51
CA ALA A 366 9.17 12.57 20.88
C ALA A 366 9.10 12.36 19.36
N GLU A 367 10.25 12.25 18.71
CA GLU A 367 10.42 12.02 17.26
C GLU A 367 9.90 10.63 16.88
N PHE A 368 10.22 9.61 17.69
CA PHE A 368 9.69 8.28 17.46
C PHE A 368 8.16 8.24 17.57
N VAL A 369 7.58 8.83 18.62
CA VAL A 369 6.12 8.87 18.84
C VAL A 369 5.41 9.74 17.79
N SER A 370 6.03 10.83 17.33
CA SER A 370 5.46 11.70 16.29
C SER A 370 5.43 11.03 14.90
N SER A 371 6.38 10.12 14.65
CA SER A 371 6.46 9.34 13.41
C SER A 371 5.29 8.37 13.21
N LEU A 372 4.63 7.92 14.27
CA LEU A 372 3.58 6.89 14.21
C LEU A 372 2.24 7.41 13.68
N GLY A 373 1.48 6.57 12.97
CA GLY A 373 0.12 6.91 12.53
C GLY A 373 -0.80 7.23 13.71
N ILE A 374 -1.76 8.12 13.51
CA ILE A 374 -2.70 8.56 14.56
C ILE A 374 -4.08 8.03 14.20
N ALA A 375 -4.68 7.25 15.10
CA ALA A 375 -6.05 6.73 14.95
C ALA A 375 -7.01 7.86 14.55
N ALA A 376 -7.80 7.61 13.49
CA ALA A 376 -8.82 8.52 12.95
C ALA A 376 -8.30 9.87 12.42
N ARG A 377 -6.99 10.02 12.22
CA ARG A 377 -6.39 11.32 11.85
C ARG A 377 -5.33 11.23 10.77
N ASP A 378 -4.41 10.27 10.85
CA ASP A 378 -3.17 10.33 10.08
C ASP A 378 -2.57 8.96 9.72
N GLY A 379 -1.77 8.94 8.66
CA GLY A 379 -1.08 7.76 8.13
C GLY A 379 -2.04 6.63 7.76
N THR A 380 -1.55 5.40 7.89
CA THR A 380 -2.33 4.17 7.66
C THR A 380 -3.49 3.96 8.65
N LEU A 381 -3.61 4.80 9.68
CA LEU A 381 -4.69 4.78 10.66
C LEU A 381 -5.75 5.86 10.44
N ARG A 382 -5.59 6.73 9.43
CA ARG A 382 -6.48 7.88 9.19
C ARG A 382 -7.97 7.51 9.07
N LEU A 383 -8.28 6.33 8.55
CA LEU A 383 -9.66 5.85 8.36
C LEU A 383 -10.06 4.76 9.38
N ARG A 384 -9.24 4.50 10.39
CA ARG A 384 -9.45 3.44 11.39
C ARG A 384 -9.74 4.03 12.76
N MET A 385 -10.61 3.36 13.54
CA MET A 385 -10.96 3.70 14.92
C MET A 385 -11.61 5.09 15.13
N GLU A 386 -12.20 5.71 14.10
CA GLU A 386 -13.06 6.89 14.29
C GLU A 386 -14.29 6.54 15.14
N GLY A 387 -14.75 7.47 15.97
CA GLY A 387 -15.90 7.24 16.87
C GLY A 387 -15.57 6.41 18.10
N THR A 388 -14.30 6.04 18.31
CA THR A 388 -13.84 5.30 19.48
C THR A 388 -12.99 6.18 20.39
N ASP A 389 -12.75 5.75 21.63
CA ASP A 389 -11.83 6.42 22.54
C ASP A 389 -10.38 6.46 22.03
N ALA A 390 -10.02 5.57 21.10
CA ALA A 390 -8.69 5.56 20.49
C ALA A 390 -8.46 6.72 19.53
N ALA A 391 -9.52 7.33 18.98
CA ALA A 391 -9.41 8.43 18.02
C ALA A 391 -8.57 9.59 18.59
N GLY A 392 -7.46 9.93 17.92
CA GLY A 392 -6.51 10.94 18.37
C GLY A 392 -5.64 10.57 19.58
N ARG A 393 -5.96 9.51 20.33
CA ARG A 393 -5.22 9.06 21.52
C ARG A 393 -4.26 7.89 21.26
N LEU A 394 -4.57 7.06 20.27
CA LEU A 394 -3.74 5.92 19.86
C LEU A 394 -2.81 6.34 18.72
N ARG A 395 -1.51 6.09 18.93
CA ARG A 395 -0.45 6.29 17.96
C ARG A 395 0.27 4.98 17.70
N ALA A 396 0.18 4.44 16.49
CA ALA A 396 0.72 3.11 16.22
C ALA A 396 1.20 2.93 14.78
N LYS A 397 2.05 1.92 14.60
CA LYS A 397 2.42 1.38 13.30
C LYS A 397 1.51 0.19 12.98
N THR A 398 1.01 0.17 11.75
CA THR A 398 0.27 -0.96 11.18
C THR A 398 1.21 -1.88 10.39
N GLY A 399 0.84 -3.16 10.28
CA GLY A 399 1.41 -4.11 9.34
C GLY A 399 0.33 -4.99 8.73
N THR A 400 0.44 -5.26 7.43
CA THR A 400 -0.44 -6.16 6.69
C THR A 400 0.36 -6.85 5.58
N LEU A 401 0.31 -8.18 5.52
CA LEU A 401 0.73 -9.03 4.40
C LEU A 401 -0.38 -10.08 4.16
N ASP A 402 -0.15 -11.06 3.27
CA ASP A 402 -1.05 -12.21 3.18
C ASP A 402 -1.11 -12.92 4.54
N ARG A 403 -2.32 -13.06 5.09
CA ARG A 403 -2.60 -13.73 6.37
C ARG A 403 -1.72 -13.28 7.56
N VAL A 404 -1.21 -12.05 7.51
CA VAL A 404 -0.47 -11.40 8.61
C VAL A 404 -1.02 -10.00 8.82
N THR A 405 -1.36 -9.65 10.06
CA THR A 405 -1.65 -8.27 10.44
C THR A 405 -1.11 -7.94 11.83
N ALA A 406 -0.70 -6.68 12.00
CA ALA A 406 -0.08 -6.21 13.22
C ALA A 406 -0.46 -4.75 13.51
N LEU A 407 -0.55 -4.42 14.81
CA LEU A 407 -0.72 -3.06 15.31
C LEU A 407 0.11 -2.91 16.58
N SER A 408 1.05 -1.96 16.62
CA SER A 408 1.90 -1.75 17.79
C SER A 408 2.26 -0.28 17.96
N GLY A 409 2.27 0.19 19.20
CA GLY A 409 2.55 1.58 19.52
C GLY A 409 2.09 1.97 20.92
N PHE A 410 1.57 3.18 21.03
CA PHE A 410 1.20 3.82 22.29
C PHE A 410 -0.26 4.27 22.28
N VAL A 411 -0.86 4.32 23.45
CA VAL A 411 -2.19 4.89 23.63
C VAL A 411 -2.31 5.53 25.01
N GLN A 412 -2.89 6.73 25.04
CA GLN A 412 -3.36 7.32 26.29
C GLN A 412 -4.84 6.94 26.48
N SER A 413 -5.17 6.34 27.60
CA SER A 413 -6.55 5.98 27.90
C SER A 413 -7.40 7.16 28.36
N VAL A 414 -8.72 6.97 28.40
CA VAL A 414 -9.66 7.93 28.99
C VAL A 414 -9.33 8.23 30.45
N GLY A 415 -8.86 7.24 31.21
CA GLY A 415 -8.38 7.41 32.58
C GLY A 415 -7.06 8.17 32.71
N GLY A 416 -6.40 8.51 31.60
CA GLY A 416 -5.16 9.29 31.56
C GLY A 416 -3.88 8.46 31.58
N GLU A 417 -3.95 7.17 31.93
CA GLU A 417 -2.82 6.24 31.92
C GLU A 417 -2.34 5.98 30.49
N ARG A 418 -1.01 5.84 30.32
CA ARG A 418 -0.38 5.58 29.03
C ARG A 418 0.09 4.15 28.94
N PHE A 419 -0.15 3.51 27.81
CA PHE A 419 0.22 2.12 27.56
C PHE A 419 1.10 2.01 26.32
N ALA A 420 2.09 1.12 26.38
CA ALA A 420 2.70 0.53 25.20
C ALA A 420 2.00 -0.81 24.91
N PHE A 421 1.71 -1.07 23.65
CA PHE A 421 1.03 -2.30 23.26
C PHE A 421 1.57 -2.86 21.94
N SER A 422 1.42 -4.18 21.79
CA SER A 422 1.65 -4.89 20.54
C SER A 422 0.61 -5.98 20.38
N ILE A 423 0.01 -6.04 19.18
CA ILE A 423 -0.95 -7.04 18.75
C ILE A 423 -0.46 -7.57 17.41
N LEU A 424 -0.09 -8.85 17.36
CA LEU A 424 0.34 -9.57 16.17
C LEU A 424 -0.65 -10.71 15.93
N VAL A 425 -1.19 -10.84 14.72
CA VAL A 425 -2.11 -11.92 14.34
C VAL A 425 -1.67 -12.51 13.00
N ASN A 426 -1.51 -13.83 12.95
CA ASN A 426 -1.08 -14.59 11.79
C ASN A 426 -2.05 -15.74 11.51
N ASP A 427 -1.96 -16.29 10.30
CA ASP A 427 -2.46 -17.61 9.92
C ASP A 427 -3.99 -17.77 10.08
N TRP A 428 -4.77 -16.76 9.69
CA TRP A 428 -6.24 -16.88 9.62
C TRP A 428 -6.72 -17.42 8.28
N THR A 429 -7.96 -17.90 8.27
CA THR A 429 -8.69 -18.26 7.04
C THR A 429 -9.64 -17.15 6.63
N GLY A 430 -9.81 -16.95 5.32
CA GLY A 430 -10.68 -15.91 4.79
C GLY A 430 -10.07 -14.50 4.87
N ARG A 431 -10.92 -13.49 5.10
CA ARG A 431 -10.57 -12.09 4.84
C ARG A 431 -9.79 -11.42 5.96
N SER A 432 -8.86 -10.55 5.57
CA SER A 432 -8.09 -9.72 6.50
C SER A 432 -8.93 -8.68 7.22
N SER A 433 -9.93 -8.08 6.55
CA SER A 433 -10.66 -6.93 7.09
C SER A 433 -11.38 -7.21 8.44
N PRO A 434 -12.12 -8.33 8.61
CA PRO A 434 -12.67 -8.69 9.92
C PRO A 434 -11.61 -8.84 11.03
N VAL A 435 -10.45 -9.40 10.70
CA VAL A 435 -9.32 -9.55 11.65
C VAL A 435 -8.76 -8.19 12.01
N VAL A 436 -8.52 -7.31 11.02
CA VAL A 436 -8.07 -5.93 11.22
C VAL A 436 -9.08 -5.13 12.07
N SER A 437 -10.38 -5.28 11.84
CA SER A 437 -11.44 -4.67 12.65
C SER A 437 -11.40 -5.17 14.10
N SER A 438 -11.11 -6.45 14.32
CA SER A 438 -10.95 -7.01 15.67
C SER A 438 -9.73 -6.42 16.38
N ILE A 439 -8.63 -6.18 15.66
CA ILE A 439 -7.45 -5.47 16.19
C ILE A 439 -7.77 -4.00 16.50
N ASP A 440 -8.58 -3.32 15.68
CA ASP A 440 -9.05 -1.96 15.97
C ASP A 440 -9.92 -1.91 17.22
N ARG A 441 -10.79 -2.92 17.44
CA ARG A 441 -11.56 -3.06 18.68
C ARG A 441 -10.64 -3.24 19.89
N LEU A 442 -9.56 -4.01 19.77
CA LEU A 442 -8.55 -4.11 20.82
C LEU A 442 -7.89 -2.75 21.10
N GLY A 443 -7.51 -2.00 20.08
CA GLY A 443 -6.99 -0.63 20.25
C GLY A 443 -7.97 0.29 20.99
N GLY A 444 -9.26 0.21 20.63
CA GLY A 444 -10.36 0.91 21.31
C GLY A 444 -10.51 0.51 22.78
N LEU A 445 -10.43 -0.79 23.10
CA LEU A 445 -10.50 -1.32 24.47
C LEU A 445 -9.38 -0.84 25.36
N ILE A 446 -8.16 -0.68 24.82
CA ILE A 446 -7.03 -0.16 25.59
C ILE A 446 -7.25 1.34 25.83
N ALA A 447 -7.72 2.08 24.83
CA ALA A 447 -8.01 3.50 24.95
C ALA A 447 -9.15 3.80 25.94
N SER A 448 -10.11 2.89 26.11
CA SER A 448 -11.27 3.11 26.98
C SER A 448 -11.01 2.77 28.47
N VAL A 449 -9.81 2.30 28.83
CA VAL A 449 -9.44 2.03 30.23
C VAL A 449 -9.64 3.29 31.08
N GLY A 450 -10.31 3.14 32.24
CA GLY A 450 -10.65 4.25 33.13
C GLY A 450 -11.90 5.04 32.75
N ALA A 451 -12.60 4.69 31.66
CA ALA A 451 -13.93 5.24 31.38
C ALA A 451 -14.97 4.80 32.43
N PRO A 452 -15.99 5.63 32.76
CA PRO A 452 -17.07 5.26 33.67
C PRO A 452 -17.74 3.94 33.27
N GLU A 453 -18.18 3.13 34.25
CA GLU A 453 -18.90 1.88 33.99
C GLU A 453 -20.14 2.15 33.13
N GLY A 454 -20.09 1.71 31.86
CA GLY A 454 -21.08 2.04 30.82
C GLY A 454 -20.42 2.41 29.49
N GLY A 455 -19.41 3.29 29.52
CA GLY A 455 -18.74 3.80 28.31
C GLY A 455 -18.00 2.72 27.51
N ASN A 456 -17.39 1.76 28.21
CA ASN A 456 -16.73 0.60 27.59
C ASN A 456 -17.69 -0.26 26.73
N ARG A 457 -18.97 -0.33 27.09
CA ARG A 457 -19.99 -1.08 26.34
C ARG A 457 -20.55 -0.25 25.19
N GLU A 458 -20.77 1.05 25.38
CA GLU A 458 -21.26 1.94 24.32
C GLU A 458 -20.25 2.10 23.18
N VAL A 459 -18.94 2.22 23.46
CA VAL A 459 -17.89 2.32 22.43
C VAL A 459 -17.73 1.01 21.65
N LEU A 460 -17.80 -0.13 22.33
CA LEU A 460 -17.78 -1.45 21.67
C LEU A 460 -19.07 -1.75 20.90
N ALA A 461 -20.23 -1.33 21.43
CA ALA A 461 -21.53 -1.44 20.77
C ALA A 461 -21.62 -0.51 19.56
N GLY A 462 -21.00 0.68 19.62
CA GLY A 462 -20.86 1.57 18.48
C GLY A 462 -20.03 0.98 17.33
N LEU A 463 -19.13 0.02 17.60
CA LEU A 463 -18.40 -0.71 16.55
C LEU A 463 -19.09 -2.01 16.10
N ALA A 464 -20.19 -2.39 16.76
CA ALA A 464 -21.00 -3.51 16.34
C ALA A 464 -21.98 -3.05 15.24
N PRO A 465 -22.35 -3.94 14.31
CA PRO A 465 -23.45 -3.66 13.41
C PRO A 465 -24.73 -3.30 14.20
N VAL A 466 -25.36 -2.18 13.86
CA VAL A 466 -26.63 -1.74 14.47
C VAL A 466 -27.67 -1.58 13.36
N GLU A 467 -28.75 -2.35 13.43
CA GLU A 467 -29.84 -2.20 12.46
C GLU A 467 -30.64 -0.92 12.74
N LEU A 468 -30.76 -0.07 11.73
CA LEU A 468 -31.53 1.17 11.82
C LEU A 468 -33.03 0.90 11.66
N PRO A 469 -33.90 1.82 12.16
CA PRO A 469 -35.33 1.77 11.86
C PRO A 469 -35.59 1.72 10.34
N PRO A 470 -36.54 0.91 9.84
CA PRO A 470 -36.72 0.68 8.40
C PRO A 470 -36.89 1.95 7.56
N THR A 471 -37.59 2.96 8.07
CA THR A 471 -37.79 4.23 7.38
C THR A 471 -36.47 4.98 7.20
N GLU A 472 -35.68 5.09 8.28
CA GLU A 472 -34.39 5.77 8.26
C GLU A 472 -33.37 5.04 7.38
N GLN A 473 -33.33 3.71 7.50
CA GLN A 473 -32.50 2.83 6.67
C GLN A 473 -32.80 3.04 5.18
N ARG A 474 -34.08 3.01 4.78
CA ARG A 474 -34.52 3.25 3.39
C ARG A 474 -34.13 4.64 2.89
N THR A 475 -34.32 5.69 3.70
CA THR A 475 -33.93 7.06 3.33
C THR A 475 -32.43 7.18 3.07
N ARG A 476 -31.59 6.62 3.96
CA ARG A 476 -30.13 6.67 3.81
C ARG A 476 -29.65 5.84 2.62
N ILE A 477 -30.21 4.64 2.40
CA ILE A 477 -29.90 3.82 1.22
C ILE A 477 -30.21 4.59 -0.07
N ALA A 478 -31.39 5.23 -0.17
CA ALA A 478 -31.74 6.01 -1.35
C ALA A 478 -30.77 7.20 -1.59
N ALA A 479 -30.36 7.88 -0.52
CA ALA A 479 -29.41 8.98 -0.61
C ALA A 479 -28.03 8.52 -1.14
N TYR A 480 -27.47 7.45 -0.57
CA TYR A 480 -26.18 6.92 -1.03
C TYR A 480 -26.28 6.30 -2.43
N ALA A 481 -27.39 5.65 -2.77
CA ALA A 481 -27.62 5.15 -4.14
C ALA A 481 -27.61 6.29 -5.17
N ALA A 482 -28.24 7.44 -4.86
CA ALA A 482 -28.19 8.60 -5.73
C ALA A 482 -26.77 9.18 -5.87
N MET A 483 -25.98 9.19 -4.79
CA MET A 483 -24.56 9.58 -4.86
C MET A 483 -23.74 8.60 -5.70
N ALA A 484 -23.95 7.29 -5.56
CA ALA A 484 -23.28 6.25 -6.33
C ALA A 484 -23.55 6.38 -7.84
N GLN A 485 -24.77 6.75 -8.22
CA GLN A 485 -25.13 7.00 -9.63
C GLN A 485 -24.43 8.24 -10.20
N ARG A 486 -24.30 9.30 -9.40
CA ARG A 486 -23.67 10.56 -9.84
C ARG A 486 -22.14 10.48 -9.85
N ALA A 487 -21.55 9.62 -9.00
CA ALA A 487 -20.10 9.37 -8.94
C ALA A 487 -19.25 10.65 -8.77
N GLU A 488 -19.75 11.66 -8.05
CA GLU A 488 -19.08 12.96 -7.97
C GLU A 488 -17.97 12.96 -6.92
N LYS A 489 -16.76 13.37 -7.32
CA LYS A 489 -15.58 13.49 -6.43
C LYS A 489 -15.78 14.49 -5.27
N LYS A 490 -16.65 15.50 -5.42
CA LYS A 490 -16.96 16.46 -4.35
C LYS A 490 -17.58 15.80 -3.11
N ASN A 491 -18.19 14.62 -3.27
CA ASN A 491 -18.83 13.89 -2.17
C ASN A 491 -17.85 13.02 -1.38
N LEU A 492 -16.56 12.94 -1.76
CA LEU A 492 -15.61 12.01 -1.13
C LEU A 492 -15.39 12.25 0.37
N ALA A 493 -15.30 13.51 0.79
CA ALA A 493 -15.16 13.83 2.21
C ALA A 493 -16.39 13.36 3.01
N LEU A 494 -17.59 13.56 2.46
CA LEU A 494 -18.84 13.10 3.05
C LEU A 494 -18.90 11.57 3.09
N LEU A 495 -18.64 10.89 1.97
CA LEU A 495 -18.73 9.42 1.86
C LEU A 495 -17.71 8.70 2.75
N ARG A 496 -16.49 9.23 2.86
CA ARG A 496 -15.49 8.74 3.83
C ARG A 496 -15.94 8.98 5.27
N THR A 497 -16.71 10.02 5.55
CA THR A 497 -17.30 10.26 6.87
C THR A 497 -18.47 9.30 7.13
N ALA A 498 -19.36 9.12 6.16
CA ALA A 498 -20.45 8.16 6.20
C ALA A 498 -19.93 6.75 6.51
N LEU A 499 -18.95 6.26 5.77
CA LEU A 499 -18.30 4.97 6.04
C LEU A 499 -17.64 4.87 7.43
N ARG A 500 -17.38 5.98 8.11
CA ARG A 500 -16.85 5.95 9.48
C ARG A 500 -17.97 5.86 10.53
N ILE A 501 -19.15 6.43 10.26
CA ILE A 501 -20.25 6.56 11.24
C ILE A 501 -21.44 5.62 10.98
N GLU A 502 -21.54 5.03 9.79
CA GLU A 502 -22.63 4.11 9.45
C GLU A 502 -22.32 2.71 9.99
N HIS A 503 -23.14 2.28 10.94
CA HIS A 503 -23.06 0.99 11.61
C HIS A 503 -24.11 -0.01 11.12
N ASP A 504 -25.14 0.45 10.39
CA ASP A 504 -26.07 -0.45 9.72
C ASP A 504 -25.39 -1.10 8.51
N PRO A 505 -25.32 -2.45 8.44
CA PRO A 505 -24.65 -3.15 7.35
C PRO A 505 -25.16 -2.81 5.94
N LEU A 506 -26.47 -2.59 5.77
CA LEU A 506 -27.06 -2.30 4.46
C LEU A 506 -26.71 -0.86 4.03
N VAL A 507 -26.85 0.09 4.95
CA VAL A 507 -26.51 1.49 4.69
C VAL A 507 -25.01 1.64 4.44
N ARG A 508 -24.18 0.97 5.23
CA ARG A 508 -22.72 0.96 5.09
C ARG A 508 -22.30 0.38 3.74
N ALA A 509 -22.89 -0.73 3.30
CA ALA A 509 -22.62 -1.30 1.98
C ALA A 509 -22.97 -0.32 0.85
N MET A 510 -24.08 0.40 0.95
CA MET A 510 -24.47 1.40 -0.04
C MET A 510 -23.55 2.64 -0.03
N ALA A 511 -23.13 3.09 1.16
CA ALA A 511 -22.15 4.17 1.29
C ALA A 511 -20.77 3.75 0.73
N ALA A 512 -20.38 2.49 0.90
CA ALA A 512 -19.15 1.92 0.36
C ALA A 512 -19.16 1.88 -1.16
N ASP A 513 -20.28 1.47 -1.74
CA ASP A 513 -20.49 1.49 -3.19
C ASP A 513 -20.44 2.93 -3.72
N ALA A 514 -21.13 3.87 -3.07
CA ALA A 514 -21.05 5.28 -3.43
C ALA A 514 -19.62 5.84 -3.34
N LEU A 515 -18.86 5.48 -2.30
CA LEU A 515 -17.45 5.84 -2.20
C LEU A 515 -16.65 5.29 -3.37
N TYR A 516 -16.80 4.00 -3.68
CA TYR A 516 -16.10 3.38 -4.80
C TYR A 516 -16.43 4.08 -6.12
N ARG A 517 -17.71 4.35 -6.39
CA ARG A 517 -18.12 5.02 -7.63
C ARG A 517 -17.51 6.42 -7.76
N SER A 518 -17.37 7.15 -6.64
CA SER A 518 -16.74 8.49 -6.61
C SER A 518 -15.20 8.48 -6.55
N ASP A 519 -14.58 7.39 -6.07
CA ASP A 519 -13.13 7.18 -5.98
C ASP A 519 -12.80 5.70 -6.27
N PRO A 520 -12.83 5.28 -7.54
CA PRO A 520 -12.60 3.88 -7.90
C PRO A 520 -11.19 3.38 -7.58
N ASP A 521 -10.22 4.28 -7.44
CA ASP A 521 -8.81 3.94 -7.20
C ASP A 521 -8.54 3.71 -5.69
N GLY A 522 -9.26 4.40 -4.80
CA GLY A 522 -9.11 4.27 -3.35
C GLY A 522 -10.27 3.55 -2.63
N GLY A 523 -11.45 3.46 -3.24
CA GLY A 523 -12.67 2.96 -2.60
C GLY A 523 -12.84 1.45 -2.61
N GLY A 524 -12.07 0.71 -3.42
CA GLY A 524 -12.27 -0.72 -3.65
C GLY A 524 -12.17 -1.55 -2.37
N GLY A 525 -11.19 -1.24 -1.53
CA GLY A 525 -11.02 -1.91 -0.23
C GLY A 525 -12.22 -1.71 0.69
N ALA A 526 -12.78 -0.49 0.75
CA ALA A 526 -13.94 -0.19 1.59
C ALA A 526 -15.20 -0.92 1.10
N LEU A 527 -15.39 -1.03 -0.21
CA LEU A 527 -16.49 -1.80 -0.80
C LEU A 527 -16.38 -3.28 -0.48
N LEU A 528 -15.20 -3.86 -0.70
CA LEU A 528 -14.93 -5.27 -0.41
C LEU A 528 -15.08 -5.55 1.09
N GLU A 529 -14.67 -4.63 1.96
CA GLU A 529 -14.89 -4.73 3.41
C GLU A 529 -16.39 -4.71 3.77
N ALA A 530 -17.16 -3.78 3.22
CA ALA A 530 -18.57 -3.61 3.58
C ALA A 530 -19.48 -4.73 3.04
N LEU A 531 -19.06 -5.46 2.00
CA LEU A 531 -19.81 -6.55 1.40
C LEU A 531 -19.16 -7.92 1.69
N PRO A 532 -19.74 -8.76 2.58
CA PRO A 532 -19.25 -10.11 2.84
C PRO A 532 -19.31 -10.99 1.58
N SER A 533 -18.61 -12.12 1.58
CA SER A 533 -18.69 -13.11 0.48
C SER A 533 -19.99 -13.88 0.53
N SER A 534 -20.61 -13.88 1.70
CA SER A 534 -21.92 -14.47 1.94
C SER A 534 -23.01 -13.65 1.24
N PRO A 535 -23.96 -14.29 0.51
CA PRO A 535 -24.95 -13.58 -0.29
C PRO A 535 -26.06 -12.92 0.53
N GLU A 536 -26.20 -13.21 1.83
CA GLU A 536 -27.35 -12.83 2.65
C GLU A 536 -27.45 -11.31 2.82
N LEU A 537 -26.33 -10.63 3.07
CA LEU A 537 -26.33 -9.17 3.20
C LEU A 537 -26.74 -8.51 1.88
N PHE A 538 -26.21 -9.03 0.77
CA PHE A 538 -26.56 -8.54 -0.56
C PHE A 538 -28.03 -8.80 -0.89
N ALA A 539 -28.55 -9.99 -0.59
CA ALA A 539 -29.96 -10.33 -0.82
C ALA A 539 -30.90 -9.39 -0.02
N ARG A 540 -30.57 -9.10 1.24
CA ARG A 540 -31.30 -8.12 2.07
C ARG A 540 -31.23 -6.72 1.48
N LEU A 541 -30.04 -6.25 1.09
CA LEU A 541 -29.85 -4.94 0.46
C LEU A 541 -30.63 -4.86 -0.87
N ARG A 542 -30.61 -5.94 -1.64
CA ARG A 542 -31.30 -6.01 -2.94
C ARG A 542 -32.81 -5.95 -2.78
N SER A 543 -33.36 -6.62 -1.77
CA SER A 543 -34.80 -6.50 -1.44
C SER A 543 -35.19 -5.05 -1.18
N VAL A 544 -34.43 -4.34 -0.34
CA VAL A 544 -34.73 -2.94 0.00
C VAL A 544 -34.59 -2.03 -1.23
N THR A 545 -33.53 -2.19 -2.02
CA THR A 545 -33.33 -1.37 -3.23
C THR A 545 -34.36 -1.66 -4.31
N ARG A 546 -34.86 -2.90 -4.43
CA ARG A 546 -35.94 -3.27 -5.34
C ARG A 546 -37.25 -2.58 -4.96
N ASP A 547 -37.62 -2.59 -3.67
CA ASP A 547 -38.80 -1.87 -3.17
C ASP A 547 -38.75 -0.37 -3.48
N LEU A 548 -37.54 0.21 -3.46
CA LEU A 548 -37.29 1.62 -3.75
C LEU A 548 -37.11 1.92 -5.25
N ALA A 549 -37.26 0.91 -6.13
CA ALA A 549 -37.00 1.02 -7.57
C ALA A 549 -35.58 1.54 -7.92
N LEU A 550 -34.59 1.19 -7.09
CA LEU A 550 -33.20 1.58 -7.28
C LEU A 550 -32.43 0.53 -8.12
N PRO A 551 -31.36 0.95 -8.82
CA PRO A 551 -30.46 0.02 -9.52
C PRO A 551 -29.88 -1.05 -8.60
N VAL A 552 -29.38 -2.13 -9.21
CA VAL A 552 -28.68 -3.19 -8.49
C VAL A 552 -27.43 -2.61 -7.80
N PRO A 553 -27.37 -2.62 -6.46
CA PRO A 553 -26.28 -1.95 -5.73
C PRO A 553 -25.00 -2.77 -5.84
N ALA A 554 -23.84 -2.11 -5.84
CA ALA A 554 -22.51 -2.70 -5.74
C ALA A 554 -22.05 -3.71 -6.81
N VAL A 555 -22.94 -4.35 -7.56
CA VAL A 555 -22.57 -5.38 -8.55
C VAL A 555 -21.71 -4.79 -9.65
N SER A 556 -22.06 -3.59 -10.16
CA SER A 556 -21.24 -2.92 -11.17
C SER A 556 -19.84 -2.60 -10.65
N SER A 557 -19.74 -2.15 -9.39
CA SER A 557 -18.47 -1.85 -8.73
C SER A 557 -17.62 -3.11 -8.46
N LEU A 558 -18.25 -4.24 -8.12
CA LEU A 558 -17.57 -5.52 -7.98
C LEU A 558 -17.10 -6.06 -9.33
N LEU A 559 -17.87 -5.86 -10.40
CA LEU A 559 -17.47 -6.19 -11.76
C LEU A 559 -16.25 -5.35 -12.20
N ASP A 560 -16.22 -4.06 -11.88
CA ASP A 560 -15.04 -3.21 -12.13
C ASP A 560 -13.79 -3.75 -11.42
N LEU A 561 -13.92 -4.12 -10.14
CA LEU A 561 -12.83 -4.73 -9.38
C LEU A 561 -12.41 -6.12 -9.94
N ALA A 562 -13.36 -6.92 -10.42
CA ALA A 562 -13.09 -8.22 -11.03
C ALA A 562 -12.38 -8.08 -12.38
N VAL A 563 -12.75 -7.07 -13.18
CA VAL A 563 -12.01 -6.67 -14.39
C VAL A 563 -10.56 -6.31 -14.05
N ASP A 564 -10.30 -5.68 -12.90
CA ASP A 564 -8.94 -5.41 -12.42
C ASP A 564 -8.22 -6.65 -11.81
N GLY A 565 -8.85 -7.84 -11.86
CA GLY A 565 -8.27 -9.10 -11.39
C GLY A 565 -8.52 -9.40 -9.91
N SER A 566 -9.46 -8.70 -9.26
CA SER A 566 -9.80 -8.97 -7.85
C SER A 566 -10.52 -10.31 -7.71
N ALA A 567 -9.77 -11.35 -7.32
CA ALA A 567 -10.31 -12.66 -6.94
C ALA A 567 -11.38 -12.54 -5.84
N GLU A 568 -11.21 -11.57 -4.94
CA GLU A 568 -12.16 -11.24 -3.90
C GLU A 568 -13.50 -10.73 -4.47
N ALA A 569 -13.47 -9.82 -5.43
CA ALA A 569 -14.68 -9.32 -6.08
C ALA A 569 -15.37 -10.45 -6.87
N LEU A 570 -14.60 -11.25 -7.60
CA LEU A 570 -15.09 -12.46 -8.29
C LEU A 570 -15.81 -13.42 -7.34
N ALA A 571 -15.25 -13.71 -6.17
CA ALA A 571 -15.88 -14.57 -5.17
C ALA A 571 -17.24 -14.02 -4.68
N ARG A 572 -17.40 -12.70 -4.57
CA ARG A 572 -18.69 -12.07 -4.20
C ARG A 572 -19.70 -12.19 -5.36
N LEU A 573 -19.26 -11.96 -6.60
CA LEU A 573 -20.11 -12.12 -7.79
C LEU A 573 -20.58 -13.58 -7.95
N LEU A 574 -19.70 -14.55 -7.73
CA LEU A 574 -20.00 -15.99 -7.70
C LEU A 574 -21.07 -16.31 -6.65
N ALA A 575 -20.94 -15.77 -5.43
CA ALA A 575 -21.94 -15.98 -4.38
C ALA A 575 -23.31 -15.36 -4.73
N PHE A 576 -23.34 -14.29 -5.54
CA PHE A 576 -24.59 -13.65 -5.95
C PHE A 576 -25.24 -14.35 -7.16
N ALA A 577 -24.48 -15.08 -7.97
CA ALA A 577 -24.97 -15.72 -9.18
C ALA A 577 -26.17 -16.66 -8.95
N PRO A 578 -26.20 -17.54 -7.92
CA PRO A 578 -27.38 -18.36 -7.64
C PRO A 578 -28.68 -17.57 -7.38
N LEU A 579 -28.59 -16.31 -6.91
CA LEU A 579 -29.75 -15.46 -6.63
C LEU A 579 -30.51 -15.07 -7.92
N THR A 580 -29.94 -15.33 -9.10
CA THR A 580 -30.62 -15.08 -10.38
C THR A 580 -31.47 -16.26 -10.84
N ARG A 581 -31.52 -17.38 -10.10
CA ARG A 581 -32.32 -18.56 -10.43
C ARG A 581 -33.73 -18.51 -9.78
N ALA A 582 -34.69 -19.20 -10.40
CA ALA A 582 -36.15 -19.17 -10.14
C ALA A 582 -36.59 -19.61 -8.72
N PRO A 583 -37.79 -19.23 -8.21
CA PRO A 583 -38.97 -18.72 -8.94
C PRO A 583 -39.22 -17.20 -8.95
N GLN A 584 -38.38 -16.38 -8.30
CA GLN A 584 -38.51 -14.91 -8.28
C GLN A 584 -37.23 -14.27 -8.83
N ARG A 585 -36.97 -14.54 -10.12
CA ARG A 585 -35.79 -14.04 -10.86
C ARG A 585 -35.71 -12.51 -10.78
N ASP A 586 -34.57 -11.99 -10.36
CA ASP A 586 -34.26 -10.56 -10.41
C ASP A 586 -33.65 -10.22 -11.77
N ASP A 587 -34.49 -9.83 -12.74
CA ASP A 587 -34.05 -9.58 -14.12
C ASP A 587 -33.01 -8.46 -14.23
N ALA A 588 -33.04 -7.49 -13.33
CA ALA A 588 -32.05 -6.42 -13.30
C ALA A 588 -30.68 -6.95 -12.84
N LEU A 589 -30.66 -7.78 -11.79
CA LEU A 589 -29.42 -8.44 -11.34
C LEU A 589 -28.88 -9.39 -12.41
N TYR A 590 -29.76 -10.20 -12.99
CA TYR A 590 -29.41 -11.13 -14.07
C TYR A 590 -28.75 -10.38 -15.23
N THR A 591 -29.36 -9.30 -15.71
CA THR A 591 -28.84 -8.51 -16.84
C THR A 591 -27.49 -7.87 -16.52
N VAL A 592 -27.35 -7.23 -15.35
CA VAL A 592 -26.08 -6.57 -14.97
C VAL A 592 -24.94 -7.59 -14.83
N LEU A 593 -25.23 -8.78 -14.27
CA LEU A 593 -24.25 -9.86 -14.16
C LEU A 593 -23.90 -10.46 -15.53
N SER A 594 -24.89 -10.83 -16.36
CA SER A 594 -24.63 -11.43 -17.66
C SER A 594 -23.76 -10.54 -18.53
N ASP A 595 -24.08 -9.25 -18.59
CA ASP A 595 -23.36 -8.30 -19.44
C ASP A 595 -21.94 -8.04 -18.89
N GLY A 596 -21.83 -7.84 -17.57
CA GLY A 596 -20.55 -7.55 -16.95
C GLY A 596 -19.58 -8.74 -16.90
N LEU A 597 -20.09 -9.97 -16.77
CA LEU A 597 -19.24 -11.16 -16.72
C LEU A 597 -18.54 -11.42 -18.06
N VAL A 598 -19.12 -11.01 -19.19
CA VAL A 598 -18.43 -11.02 -20.49
C VAL A 598 -17.19 -10.13 -20.44
N GLU A 599 -17.32 -8.91 -19.91
CA GLU A 599 -16.19 -7.99 -19.77
C GLU A 599 -15.11 -8.52 -18.82
N VAL A 600 -15.52 -9.21 -17.74
CA VAL A 600 -14.59 -9.84 -16.79
C VAL A 600 -13.89 -11.04 -17.42
N ALA A 601 -14.62 -11.91 -18.13
CA ALA A 601 -14.08 -13.08 -18.82
C ALA A 601 -13.11 -12.69 -19.94
N ASP A 602 -13.42 -11.63 -20.68
CA ASP A 602 -12.52 -11.06 -21.70
C ASP A 602 -11.25 -10.48 -21.07
N ALA A 603 -11.40 -9.73 -19.98
CA ALA A 603 -10.29 -8.98 -19.42
C ALA A 603 -9.39 -9.82 -18.49
N SER A 604 -9.98 -10.65 -17.62
CA SER A 604 -9.35 -11.38 -16.51
C SER A 604 -9.62 -12.88 -16.61
N ALA A 605 -9.38 -13.45 -17.79
CA ALA A 605 -9.80 -14.80 -18.12
C ALA A 605 -9.18 -15.87 -17.18
N GLU A 606 -7.90 -15.73 -16.82
CA GLU A 606 -7.22 -16.65 -15.90
C GLU A 606 -7.82 -16.60 -14.49
N GLU A 607 -7.97 -15.39 -13.93
CA GLU A 607 -8.56 -15.21 -12.60
C GLU A 607 -10.02 -15.68 -12.56
N PHE A 608 -10.76 -15.45 -13.64
CA PHE A 608 -12.14 -15.93 -13.80
C PHE A 608 -12.19 -17.46 -13.78
N VAL A 609 -11.38 -18.14 -14.60
CA VAL A 609 -11.33 -19.62 -14.65
C VAL A 609 -10.90 -20.19 -13.29
N ALA A 610 -9.89 -19.59 -12.67
CA ALA A 610 -9.44 -20.01 -11.33
C ALA A 610 -10.55 -19.86 -10.28
N ALA A 611 -11.28 -18.75 -10.31
CA ALA A 611 -12.39 -18.51 -9.38
C ALA A 611 -13.54 -19.51 -9.60
N VAL A 612 -13.91 -19.80 -10.84
CA VAL A 612 -14.94 -20.80 -11.18
C VAL A 612 -14.52 -22.19 -10.69
N ARG A 613 -13.26 -22.59 -10.91
CA ARG A 613 -12.73 -23.89 -10.46
C ARG A 613 -12.72 -24.05 -8.94
N ALA A 614 -12.49 -22.97 -8.22
CA ALA A 614 -12.47 -22.97 -6.75
C ALA A 614 -13.88 -22.86 -6.12
N ALA A 615 -14.90 -22.55 -6.92
CA ALA A 615 -16.25 -22.29 -6.42
C ALA A 615 -17.06 -23.58 -6.18
N PRO A 616 -18.02 -23.56 -5.24
CA PRO A 616 -19.05 -24.60 -5.14
C PRO A 616 -19.78 -24.82 -6.48
N ALA A 617 -20.16 -26.07 -6.77
CA ALA A 617 -20.71 -26.46 -8.07
C ALA A 617 -21.97 -25.67 -8.47
N ASP A 618 -22.84 -25.33 -7.52
CA ASP A 618 -24.04 -24.55 -7.76
C ASP A 618 -23.73 -23.10 -8.19
N GLN A 619 -22.74 -22.47 -7.55
CA GLN A 619 -22.26 -21.11 -7.87
C GLN A 619 -21.53 -21.08 -9.21
N ALA A 620 -20.63 -22.05 -9.43
CA ALA A 620 -19.91 -22.20 -10.69
C ALA A 620 -20.89 -22.35 -11.87
N GLN A 621 -21.88 -23.23 -11.74
CA GLN A 621 -22.87 -23.45 -12.78
C GLN A 621 -23.72 -22.19 -13.04
N ALA A 622 -24.15 -21.48 -12.00
CA ALA A 622 -24.95 -20.25 -12.16
C ALA A 622 -24.17 -19.15 -12.90
N LEU A 623 -22.88 -19.02 -12.60
CA LEU A 623 -22.01 -18.04 -13.23
C LEU A 623 -21.75 -18.38 -14.71
N VAL A 624 -21.54 -19.66 -15.03
CA VAL A 624 -21.36 -20.14 -16.42
C VAL A 624 -22.64 -19.88 -17.25
N GLU A 625 -23.82 -20.13 -16.69
CA GLU A 625 -25.10 -19.81 -17.34
C GLU A 625 -25.25 -18.31 -17.63
N LEU A 626 -24.86 -17.44 -16.68
CA LEU A 626 -24.88 -15.99 -16.86
C LEU A 626 -23.88 -15.53 -17.94
N LEU A 627 -22.69 -16.12 -17.98
CA LEU A 627 -21.68 -15.81 -19.01
C LEU A 627 -22.17 -16.25 -20.40
N ALA A 628 -22.73 -17.45 -20.52
CA ALA A 628 -23.25 -17.97 -21.79
C ALA A 628 -24.37 -17.07 -22.36
N GLU A 629 -25.30 -16.63 -21.51
CA GLU A 629 -26.31 -15.65 -21.90
C GLU A 629 -25.66 -14.33 -22.34
N GLY A 630 -24.70 -13.80 -21.57
CA GLY A 630 -24.02 -12.56 -21.89
C GLY A 630 -23.34 -12.60 -23.26
N ILE A 631 -22.64 -13.71 -23.56
CA ILE A 631 -22.01 -13.96 -24.87
C ILE A 631 -23.08 -13.96 -25.97
N SER A 632 -24.19 -14.68 -25.76
CA SER A 632 -25.29 -14.74 -26.74
C SER A 632 -25.91 -13.37 -26.99
N ARG A 633 -26.07 -12.53 -25.96
CA ARG A 633 -26.62 -11.17 -26.08
C ARG A 633 -25.66 -10.21 -26.76
N ALA A 634 -24.37 -10.41 -26.58
CA ALA A 634 -23.32 -9.60 -27.18
C ALA A 634 -23.02 -9.98 -28.65
N ASP A 635 -23.68 -11.01 -29.18
CA ASP A 635 -23.44 -11.55 -30.53
C ASP A 635 -21.96 -11.93 -30.75
N LEU A 636 -21.35 -12.50 -29.71
CA LEU A 636 -19.97 -12.96 -29.73
C LEU A 636 -19.93 -14.47 -30.04
N GLU A 637 -19.00 -14.87 -30.91
CA GLU A 637 -18.72 -16.29 -31.13
C GLU A 637 -18.13 -16.91 -29.85
N PRO A 638 -18.80 -17.90 -29.23
CA PRO A 638 -18.35 -18.46 -27.95
C PRO A 638 -16.92 -19.00 -27.99
N ASP A 639 -16.54 -19.59 -29.13
CA ASP A 639 -15.23 -20.19 -29.35
C ASP A 639 -14.10 -19.16 -29.46
N ASP A 640 -14.39 -17.89 -29.74
CA ASP A 640 -13.37 -16.85 -29.89
C ASP A 640 -13.05 -16.12 -28.57
N THR A 641 -13.74 -16.47 -27.48
CA THR A 641 -13.51 -15.82 -26.18
C THR A 641 -12.19 -16.27 -25.53
N PRO A 642 -11.46 -15.38 -24.82
CA PRO A 642 -10.24 -15.75 -24.10
C PRO A 642 -10.43 -16.90 -23.09
N VAL A 643 -11.58 -16.96 -22.43
CA VAL A 643 -11.93 -18.07 -21.52
C VAL A 643 -12.06 -19.40 -22.27
N ALA A 644 -12.73 -19.43 -23.43
CA ALA A 644 -12.84 -20.67 -24.23
C ALA A 644 -11.48 -21.15 -24.75
N GLN A 645 -10.61 -20.22 -25.17
CA GLN A 645 -9.24 -20.53 -25.58
C GLN A 645 -8.42 -21.12 -24.42
N LEU A 646 -8.49 -20.52 -23.23
CA LEU A 646 -7.83 -21.03 -22.03
C LEU A 646 -8.33 -22.42 -21.63
N LEU A 647 -9.64 -22.64 -21.63
CA LEU A 647 -10.22 -23.94 -21.28
C LEU A 647 -9.79 -25.05 -22.26
N ARG A 648 -9.67 -24.76 -23.55
CA ARG A 648 -9.16 -25.73 -24.55
C ARG A 648 -7.68 -26.05 -24.40
N SER A 649 -6.89 -25.10 -23.88
CA SER A 649 -5.47 -25.30 -23.61
C SER A 649 -5.19 -26.07 -22.32
N ALA A 650 -6.21 -26.25 -21.46
CA ALA A 650 -6.12 -27.01 -20.21
C ALA A 650 -6.29 -28.52 -20.44
N ASN A 651 -5.61 -29.33 -19.62
CA ASN A 651 -5.60 -30.78 -19.75
C ASN A 651 -7.02 -31.37 -19.47
N PRO A 652 -7.61 -32.21 -20.34
CA PRO A 652 -9.00 -32.67 -20.22
C PRO A 652 -9.31 -33.54 -18.98
N MET A 653 -8.30 -33.91 -18.18
CA MET A 653 -8.46 -34.60 -16.89
C MET A 653 -8.68 -33.64 -15.70
N GLU A 654 -8.69 -32.32 -15.93
CA GLU A 654 -8.79 -31.28 -14.89
C GLU A 654 -10.05 -30.39 -14.99
N VAL A 655 -11.04 -30.78 -15.81
CA VAL A 655 -12.27 -29.97 -16.00
C VAL A 655 -13.49 -30.80 -15.55
N PRO A 656 -14.30 -30.30 -14.58
CA PRO A 656 -15.56 -30.94 -14.20
C PRO A 656 -16.61 -30.90 -15.32
#